data_AF-A0A8E2DKE4-F1
#
_entry.id   AF-A0A8E2DKE4-F1
#
_cell.length_a   1.000
_cell.length_b   1.000
_cell.length_c   1.000
_cell.angle_alpha   90.00
_cell.angle_beta   90.00
_cell.angle_gamma   90.00
#
_symmetry.space_group_name_H-M   'P 1'
#
loop_
_entity.id
_entity.type
_entity.pdbx_description
1 polymer ?
#
loop_
_entity_poly.entity_id
_entity_poly.type
_entity_poly.pdbx_seq_one_letter_code
_entity_poly.pdbx_strand_id
1 'polypeptide(L)'
;MPTVVPTLEQIEDYLESLEELIFSSLSAATPDMPRVSEAIQRLWEDVLRFGPQSLPSLNDIHLPGLGTFEVPPPPPPPPPPKTLWEKSADWVAEHPWRTAGIGIGIVGAGLLVGYGSIQWRNSVKARKLRATSSTERKQVIIILGGDVPSGLPLILELEKKGYIVITSVSTPEAADAIEQKCHGYVRALVLDPAEPETIPYFLRSLSSTLSRRFPITAAGDPHASPSSHPYVHSVLCLLPLSPPAASPSPLEHLPARAYASHLQATHIVPLQLLQVLLPLLRGSPARARDAISQGMGKKSIVVCLPATAARVGVPFGGAQAMSAAATLRGVEVLRRELRMAALSDASGSLKNIKVVTVDVGAVGSDALGATDEVDAQQLMQEWTPGEAAAYGPAFVNAVHVARHGVGRKPTDVSVFVQTIVDIVSNGQKSDATGFAAVLRLGLGRVRECVFGNRVVVGAGAGTYAVASYLPSIILDTLLNLPHILASLRNSVVPIPPRVLPQRPLPPVNGPAAVAAHATVPQVEKRLVEESQSSDPEPVPEQEQLSETSSDADVESNSGYGSAVGESWVSLSGRARMNYQAVSTGLSLWLVPNANQLPKLKQFMQYRSPDAENPSSFPSFDPHVTLASIPSSASMSGLLDAIPENQRAVPIRFKSLDVGEKYFTSVYVTVHTTAELEALRAHLRERLGAQTVPNIPHMSLYYIDESDRQEREKIVQELQ
;
A
#
# COMPACT_ATOMS: atom_id res chain seq x y z
N MET A 1 -0.06 -41.54 54.49
CA MET A 1 0.65 -40.36 55.02
C MET A 1 0.22 -39.16 54.18
N PRO A 2 -0.65 -38.26 54.67
CA PRO A 2 -1.04 -37.08 53.89
C PRO A 2 0.15 -36.11 53.85
N THR A 3 0.56 -35.74 52.64
CA THR A 3 1.59 -34.74 52.36
C THR A 3 1.05 -33.35 52.71
N VAL A 4 1.57 -32.76 53.79
CA VAL A 4 1.28 -31.39 54.20
C VAL A 4 1.95 -30.45 53.19
N VAL A 5 1.13 -29.71 52.45
CA VAL A 5 1.61 -28.63 51.57
C VAL A 5 1.91 -27.42 52.48
N PRO A 6 3.12 -26.83 52.40
CA PRO A 6 3.46 -25.67 53.23
C PRO A 6 2.53 -24.50 52.91
N THR A 7 2.12 -23.79 53.96
CA THR A 7 1.23 -22.63 53.83
C THR A 7 1.99 -21.44 53.22
N LEU A 8 1.27 -20.53 52.56
CA LEU A 8 1.84 -19.35 51.90
C LEU A 8 2.72 -18.53 52.86
N GLU A 9 2.28 -18.40 54.12
CA GLU A 9 2.99 -17.71 55.20
C GLU A 9 4.36 -18.35 55.47
N GLN A 10 4.48 -19.68 55.43
CA GLN A 10 5.76 -20.36 55.63
C GLN A 10 6.74 -20.14 54.47
N ILE A 11 6.23 -19.89 53.27
CA ILE A 11 7.05 -19.58 52.10
C ILE A 11 7.47 -18.11 52.14
N GLU A 12 6.59 -17.21 52.57
CA GLU A 12 6.89 -15.80 52.77
C GLU A 12 7.91 -15.60 53.89
N ASP A 13 7.75 -16.26 55.04
CA ASP A 13 8.72 -16.24 56.15
C ASP A 13 10.10 -16.77 55.73
N TYR A 14 10.13 -17.82 54.91
CA TYR A 14 11.38 -18.36 54.38
C TYR A 14 12.06 -17.38 53.42
N LEU A 15 11.30 -16.71 52.55
CA LEU A 15 11.82 -15.73 51.62
C LEU A 15 12.31 -14.46 52.32
N GLU A 16 11.60 -14.01 53.35
CA GLU A 16 12.01 -12.87 54.17
C GLU A 16 13.29 -13.19 54.96
N SER A 17 13.41 -14.40 55.51
CA SER A 17 14.65 -14.87 56.17
C SER A 17 15.84 -14.97 55.20
N LEU A 18 15.59 -15.34 53.94
CA LEU A 18 16.61 -15.39 52.89
C LEU A 18 17.05 -13.99 52.46
N GLU A 19 16.10 -13.06 52.33
CA GLU A 19 16.39 -11.67 51.99
C GLU A 19 17.21 -11.01 53.10
N GLU A 20 16.88 -11.24 54.37
CA GLU A 20 17.62 -10.71 55.51
C GLU A 20 19.04 -11.32 55.61
N LEU A 21 19.19 -12.60 55.29
CA LEU A 21 20.49 -13.29 55.27
C LEU A 21 21.36 -12.80 54.10
N ILE A 22 20.77 -12.51 52.94
CA ILE A 22 21.46 -11.93 51.79
C ILE A 22 21.81 -10.46 52.05
N PHE A 23 20.90 -9.67 52.65
CA PHE A 23 21.15 -8.26 52.95
C PHE A 23 22.22 -8.09 54.03
N SER A 24 22.20 -8.91 55.07
CA SER A 24 23.22 -8.87 56.13
C SER A 24 24.59 -9.36 55.66
N SER A 25 24.63 -10.36 54.76
CA SER A 25 25.89 -10.85 54.19
C SER A 25 26.48 -9.91 53.13
N LEU A 26 25.64 -9.20 52.36
CA LEU A 26 26.10 -8.19 51.39
C LEU A 26 26.44 -6.83 52.01
N SER A 27 25.74 -6.38 53.07
CA SER A 27 26.05 -5.08 53.70
C SER A 27 27.27 -5.13 54.62
N ALA A 28 27.64 -6.30 55.13
CA ALA A 28 28.84 -6.48 55.95
C ALA A 28 30.15 -6.50 55.14
N ALA A 29 30.09 -6.66 53.81
CA ALA A 29 31.24 -7.07 53.01
C ALA A 29 31.80 -6.05 52.01
N THR A 30 31.23 -4.84 51.81
CA THR A 30 31.92 -3.60 51.35
C THR A 30 30.97 -2.54 50.76
N PRO A 31 31.05 -1.26 51.17
CA PRO A 31 30.55 -0.12 50.41
C PRO A 31 31.68 0.43 49.52
N ASP A 32 31.45 0.52 48.21
CA ASP A 32 32.19 1.29 47.19
C ASP A 32 32.77 0.49 46.00
N MET A 33 31.87 0.15 45.05
CA MET A 33 32.06 0.00 43.58
C MET A 33 33.28 -0.83 43.05
N PRO A 34 33.52 -0.93 41.73
CA PRO A 34 32.77 -1.61 40.68
C PRO A 34 33.63 -2.71 40.00
N ARG A 35 33.50 -3.99 40.37
CA ARG A 35 34.16 -5.14 39.67
C ARG A 35 33.58 -6.50 40.07
N VAL A 36 32.25 -6.60 40.02
CA VAL A 36 31.48 -7.76 40.50
C VAL A 36 31.89 -9.08 39.82
N SER A 37 32.34 -9.04 38.56
CA SER A 37 32.74 -10.25 37.83
C SER A 37 34.02 -10.90 38.37
N GLU A 38 35.01 -10.11 38.83
CA GLU A 38 36.27 -10.66 39.37
C GLU A 38 36.08 -11.23 40.79
N ALA A 39 35.16 -10.68 41.58
CA ALA A 39 34.85 -11.17 42.93
C ALA A 39 34.08 -12.50 42.89
N ILE A 40 33.17 -12.67 41.94
CA ILE A 40 32.42 -13.92 41.75
C ILE A 40 33.34 -15.05 41.26
N GLN A 41 34.30 -14.74 40.38
CA GLN A 41 35.29 -15.73 39.96
C GLN A 41 36.21 -16.18 41.10
N ARG A 42 36.63 -15.26 41.99
CA ARG A 42 37.42 -15.62 43.18
C ARG A 42 36.62 -16.42 44.21
N LEU A 43 35.36 -16.06 44.45
CA LEU A 43 34.48 -16.83 45.36
C LEU A 43 34.27 -18.27 44.83
N TRP A 44 34.11 -18.43 43.52
CA TRP A 44 33.94 -19.73 42.90
C TRP A 44 35.22 -20.58 42.98
N GLU A 45 36.39 -19.97 42.80
CA GLU A 45 37.69 -20.62 42.98
C GLU A 45 37.94 -21.01 44.45
N ASP A 46 37.54 -20.18 45.42
CA ASP A 46 37.70 -20.47 46.85
C ASP A 46 36.71 -21.52 47.39
N VAL A 47 35.48 -21.58 46.85
CA VAL A 47 34.49 -22.62 47.17
C VAL A 47 34.92 -23.99 46.60
N LEU A 48 35.58 -24.02 45.44
CA LEU A 48 36.18 -25.23 44.90
C LEU A 48 37.43 -25.69 45.67
N ARG A 49 38.09 -24.77 46.40
CA ARG A 49 39.29 -25.06 47.19
C ARG A 49 39.01 -25.45 48.64
N PHE A 50 37.89 -25.00 49.22
CA PHE A 50 37.59 -25.16 50.66
C PHE A 50 36.22 -25.78 50.97
N GLY A 51 35.57 -26.44 50.01
CA GLY A 51 34.35 -27.23 50.28
C GLY A 51 34.60 -28.35 51.31
N PRO A 52 33.86 -28.40 52.44
CA PRO A 52 34.19 -29.26 53.56
C PRO A 52 33.84 -30.73 53.33
N GLN A 53 34.79 -31.60 53.67
CA GLN A 53 34.56 -33.01 53.93
C GLN A 53 33.66 -33.19 55.15
N SER A 54 32.66 -34.05 55.02
CA SER A 54 31.77 -34.49 56.08
C SER A 54 32.53 -35.20 57.21
N LEU A 55 32.11 -34.97 58.45
CA LEU A 55 32.53 -35.71 59.65
C LEU A 55 31.34 -36.56 60.17
N PRO A 56 31.53 -37.57 61.06
CA PRO A 56 32.59 -38.59 61.04
C PRO A 56 32.17 -40.01 61.56
N SER A 57 32.99 -41.00 61.19
CA SER A 57 33.47 -42.23 61.88
C SER A 57 32.55 -43.21 62.64
N LEU A 58 32.58 -44.51 62.27
CA LEU A 58 33.32 -45.59 62.99
C LEU A 58 33.16 -46.99 62.35
N ASN A 59 34.30 -47.69 62.18
CA ASN A 59 34.57 -49.15 62.20
C ASN A 59 33.94 -50.05 61.11
N ASP A 60 34.58 -51.05 60.50
CA ASP A 60 35.80 -51.82 60.77
C ASP A 60 36.42 -52.36 59.47
N ILE A 61 37.70 -52.70 59.57
CA ILE A 61 38.62 -53.31 58.60
C ILE A 61 38.08 -54.62 58.01
N HIS A 62 38.29 -54.89 56.70
CA HIS A 62 38.83 -56.17 56.16
C HIS A 62 39.02 -56.09 54.61
N LEU A 63 40.28 -56.06 54.18
CA LEU A 63 40.80 -56.64 52.92
C LEU A 63 41.41 -58.02 53.29
N PRO A 64 41.80 -58.93 52.37
CA PRO A 64 41.56 -59.08 50.91
C PRO A 64 41.12 -60.52 50.54
N GLY A 65 40.77 -60.81 49.27
CA GLY A 65 40.54 -62.20 48.85
C GLY A 65 40.30 -62.42 47.36
N LEU A 66 41.33 -62.93 46.68
CA LEU A 66 41.29 -63.52 45.34
C LEU A 66 40.26 -64.66 45.24
N GLY A 67 39.58 -64.77 44.09
CA GLY A 67 38.88 -65.98 43.68
C GLY A 67 37.91 -65.69 42.53
N THR A 68 38.32 -65.84 41.27
CA THR A 68 38.10 -67.03 40.44
C THR A 68 36.63 -67.42 40.26
N PHE A 69 36.15 -67.17 39.05
CA PHE A 69 35.38 -68.11 38.24
C PHE A 69 34.07 -68.65 38.83
N GLU A 70 32.94 -68.16 38.30
CA GLU A 70 31.87 -69.06 37.86
C GLU A 70 31.09 -68.48 36.67
N VAL A 71 30.86 -69.37 35.71
CA VAL A 71 30.25 -69.21 34.38
C VAL A 71 28.71 -69.16 34.52
N PRO A 72 27.96 -68.51 33.61
CA PRO A 72 26.71 -67.80 33.96
C PRO A 72 25.44 -68.66 33.83
N PRO A 73 24.36 -68.33 34.55
CA PRO A 73 23.00 -68.73 34.17
C PRO A 73 22.42 -67.79 33.07
N PRO A 74 21.48 -68.29 32.24
CA PRO A 74 21.10 -67.71 30.95
C PRO A 74 20.38 -66.36 31.06
N PRO A 75 20.43 -65.51 30.00
CA PRO A 75 19.90 -64.16 30.08
C PRO A 75 18.37 -64.14 30.25
N PRO A 76 17.83 -63.34 31.20
CA PRO A 76 16.40 -63.09 31.28
C PRO A 76 15.91 -62.27 30.08
N PRO A 77 14.63 -62.44 29.67
CA PRO A 77 14.06 -61.79 28.48
C PRO A 77 14.10 -60.26 28.58
N PRO A 78 14.26 -59.54 27.44
CA PRO A 78 14.41 -58.09 27.45
C PRO A 78 13.14 -57.41 28.01
N PRO A 79 13.30 -56.37 28.84
CA PRO A 79 12.17 -55.63 29.40
C PRO A 79 11.36 -54.93 28.30
N PRO A 80 10.05 -54.73 28.52
CA PRO A 80 9.17 -54.08 27.55
C PRO A 80 9.64 -52.66 27.21
N PRO A 81 9.39 -52.17 25.98
CA PRO A 81 9.86 -50.86 25.55
C PRO A 81 9.26 -49.75 26.44
N LYS A 82 10.13 -48.93 27.01
CA LYS A 82 9.76 -47.79 27.87
C LYS A 82 8.77 -46.87 27.18
N THR A 83 7.72 -46.51 27.91
CA THR A 83 6.70 -45.58 27.46
C THR A 83 7.27 -44.17 27.29
N LEU A 84 6.64 -43.34 26.45
CA LEU A 84 7.10 -41.96 26.21
C LEU A 84 7.19 -41.12 27.50
N TRP A 85 6.45 -41.51 28.54
CA TRP A 85 6.44 -40.85 29.85
C TRP A 85 7.61 -41.26 30.75
N GLU A 86 8.04 -42.50 30.67
CA GLU A 86 9.27 -42.95 31.33
C GLU A 86 10.50 -42.34 30.64
N LYS A 87 10.46 -42.16 29.31
CA LYS A 87 11.53 -41.48 28.57
C LYS A 87 11.66 -40.00 28.93
N SER A 88 10.56 -39.30 29.17
CA SER A 88 10.62 -37.91 29.62
C SER A 88 11.08 -37.81 31.08
N ALA A 89 10.66 -38.72 31.95
CA ALA A 89 11.12 -38.79 33.33
C ALA A 89 12.63 -39.09 33.43
N ASP A 90 13.12 -40.07 32.66
CA ASP A 90 14.54 -40.42 32.57
C ASP A 90 15.36 -39.23 32.02
N TRP A 91 14.87 -38.55 30.99
CA TRP A 91 15.56 -37.37 30.44
C TRP A 91 15.65 -36.21 31.44
N VAL A 92 14.59 -35.99 32.23
CA VAL A 92 14.57 -34.97 33.29
C VAL A 92 15.54 -35.33 34.41
N ALA A 93 15.64 -36.62 34.76
CA ALA A 93 16.59 -37.12 35.75
C ALA A 93 18.05 -37.07 35.26
N GLU A 94 18.30 -37.29 33.96
CA GLU A 94 19.65 -37.27 33.37
C GLU A 94 20.22 -35.84 33.20
N HIS A 95 19.38 -34.81 33.21
CA HIS A 95 19.81 -33.42 32.95
C HIS A 95 19.31 -32.41 34.01
N PRO A 96 19.60 -32.61 35.30
CA PRO A 96 19.04 -31.81 36.40
C PRO A 96 19.36 -30.31 36.29
N TRP A 97 20.52 -29.94 35.74
CA TRP A 97 20.93 -28.54 35.62
C TRP A 97 20.24 -27.83 34.44
N ARG A 98 19.92 -28.56 33.36
CA ARG A 98 19.16 -28.01 32.23
C ARG A 98 17.69 -27.86 32.58
N THR A 99 17.12 -28.82 33.31
CA THR A 99 15.74 -28.75 33.79
C THR A 99 15.56 -27.69 34.87
N ALA A 100 16.50 -27.54 35.80
CA ALA A 100 16.53 -26.42 36.74
C ALA A 100 16.64 -25.06 36.03
N GLY A 101 17.50 -24.94 35.01
CA GLY A 101 17.63 -23.73 34.19
C GLY A 101 16.32 -23.36 33.45
N ILE A 102 15.62 -24.35 32.89
CA ILE A 102 14.32 -24.14 32.25
C ILE A 102 13.26 -23.75 33.28
N GLY A 103 13.22 -24.41 34.45
CA GLY A 103 12.29 -24.09 35.54
C GLY A 103 12.45 -22.67 36.08
N ILE A 104 13.70 -22.27 36.38
CA ILE A 104 14.03 -20.91 36.82
C ILE A 104 13.71 -19.89 35.72
N GLY A 105 13.95 -20.24 34.44
CA GLY A 105 13.57 -19.41 33.31
C GLY A 105 12.06 -19.19 33.20
N ILE A 106 11.24 -20.22 33.41
CA ILE A 106 9.77 -20.12 33.35
C ILE A 106 9.23 -19.33 34.54
N VAL A 107 9.71 -19.59 35.75
CA VAL A 107 9.26 -18.88 36.97
C VAL A 107 9.72 -17.43 36.95
N GLY A 108 10.98 -17.16 36.56
CA GLY A 108 11.52 -15.82 36.41
C GLY A 108 10.80 -15.02 35.32
N ALA A 109 10.49 -15.64 34.17
CA ALA A 109 9.67 -15.01 33.13
C ALA A 109 8.23 -14.76 33.60
N GLY A 110 7.63 -15.69 34.35
CA GLY A 110 6.30 -15.56 34.91
C GLY A 110 6.18 -14.40 35.90
N LEU A 111 7.16 -14.26 36.82
CA LEU A 111 7.23 -13.15 37.78
C LEU A 111 7.48 -11.80 37.09
N LEU A 112 8.36 -11.73 36.08
CA LEU A 112 8.60 -10.51 35.29
C LEU A 112 7.35 -10.06 34.53
N VAL A 113 6.60 -11.00 33.93
CA VAL A 113 5.32 -10.70 33.27
C VAL A 113 4.26 -10.26 34.29
N GLY A 114 4.21 -10.90 35.46
CA GLY A 114 3.28 -10.57 36.55
C GLY A 114 3.51 -9.17 37.12
N TYR A 115 4.71 -8.87 37.61
CA TYR A 115 5.05 -7.57 38.20
C TYR A 115 5.06 -6.42 37.19
N GLY A 116 5.54 -6.69 35.96
CA GLY A 116 5.48 -5.72 34.87
C GLY A 116 4.04 -5.31 34.53
N SER A 117 3.08 -6.24 34.66
CA SER A 117 1.67 -5.96 34.39
C SER A 117 1.02 -5.00 35.41
N ILE A 118 1.41 -5.09 36.69
CA ILE A 118 0.81 -4.30 37.80
C ILE A 118 1.31 -2.85 37.78
N GLN A 119 2.62 -2.63 37.65
CA GLN A 119 3.19 -1.28 37.50
C GLN A 119 2.70 -0.60 36.21
N TRP A 120 2.53 -1.38 35.14
CA TRP A 120 1.97 -0.90 33.88
C TRP A 120 0.51 -0.48 34.02
N ARG A 121 -0.30 -1.24 34.74
CA ARG A 121 -1.73 -0.94 34.95
C ARG A 121 -1.93 0.39 35.67
N ASN A 122 -1.07 0.72 36.62
CA ASN A 122 -1.10 2.01 37.32
C ASN A 122 -0.58 3.16 36.43
N SER A 123 0.47 2.91 35.64
CA SER A 123 1.01 3.89 34.69
C SER A 123 0.05 4.20 33.53
N VAL A 124 -0.66 3.20 33.02
CA VAL A 124 -1.68 3.37 31.97
C VAL A 124 -2.91 4.08 32.50
N LYS A 125 -3.37 3.81 33.73
CA LYS A 125 -4.46 4.57 34.35
C LYS A 125 -4.10 6.05 34.50
N ALA A 126 -2.89 6.35 34.99
CA ALA A 126 -2.40 7.72 35.13
C ALA A 126 -2.24 8.44 33.77
N ARG A 127 -1.80 7.72 32.73
CA ARG A 127 -1.68 8.27 31.37
C ARG A 127 -3.03 8.41 30.64
N LYS A 128 -3.97 7.49 30.86
CA LYS A 128 -5.32 7.54 30.28
C LYS A 128 -6.09 8.76 30.77
N LEU A 129 -5.94 9.12 32.05
CA LEU A 129 -6.53 10.33 32.65
C LEU A 129 -5.94 11.64 32.08
N ARG A 130 -4.68 11.65 31.62
CA ARG A 130 -4.04 12.80 30.95
C ARG A 130 -4.31 12.84 29.44
N ALA A 131 -4.39 11.70 28.76
CA ALA A 131 -4.69 11.66 27.32
C ALA A 131 -6.16 12.07 27.02
N THR A 132 -7.06 11.90 27.98
CA THR A 132 -8.45 12.39 27.91
C THR A 132 -8.59 13.90 28.15
N SER A 133 -7.52 14.61 28.52
CA SER A 133 -7.60 16.05 28.87
C SER A 133 -7.25 17.01 27.71
N SER A 134 -6.85 16.51 26.54
CA SER A 134 -6.65 17.33 25.34
C SER A 134 -7.83 17.13 24.39
N THR A 135 -8.81 18.01 24.47
CA THR A 135 -9.97 18.06 23.56
C THR A 135 -9.59 18.46 22.13
N GLU A 136 -8.36 18.93 21.92
CA GLU A 136 -7.89 19.43 20.63
C GLU A 136 -7.34 18.32 19.72
N ARG A 137 -7.98 18.08 18.58
CA ARG A 137 -7.55 17.15 17.52
C ARG A 137 -6.38 17.73 16.72
N LYS A 138 -5.14 17.41 17.09
CA LYS A 138 -3.92 17.93 16.41
C LYS A 138 -3.13 16.89 15.62
N GLN A 139 -3.46 15.62 15.81
CA GLN A 139 -2.71 14.49 15.25
C GLN A 139 -3.28 14.14 13.88
N VAL A 140 -2.48 14.36 12.83
CA VAL A 140 -2.82 13.98 11.46
C VAL A 140 -2.31 12.58 11.16
N ILE A 141 -3.18 11.73 10.63
CA ILE A 141 -2.83 10.43 10.09
C ILE A 141 -3.00 10.49 8.58
N ILE A 142 -1.94 10.15 7.85
CA ILE A 142 -1.99 10.03 6.40
C ILE A 142 -2.21 8.56 6.06
N ILE A 143 -3.26 8.23 5.32
CA ILE A 143 -3.58 6.87 4.86
C ILE A 143 -3.41 6.83 3.35
N LEU A 144 -2.61 5.89 2.85
CA LEU A 144 -2.42 5.66 1.42
C LEU A 144 -3.26 4.45 1.01
N GLY A 145 -4.24 4.64 0.11
CA GLY A 145 -5.18 3.60 -0.35
C GLY A 145 -6.38 3.41 0.57
N GLY A 146 -7.15 4.47 0.82
CA GLY A 146 -8.36 4.43 1.66
C GLY A 146 -9.59 3.82 1.00
N ASP A 147 -9.53 3.62 -0.31
CA ASP A 147 -10.52 2.96 -1.16
C ASP A 147 -10.46 1.43 -1.11
N VAL A 148 -9.38 0.87 -0.56
CA VAL A 148 -9.29 -0.56 -0.23
C VAL A 148 -10.45 -0.95 0.70
N PRO A 149 -11.03 -2.17 0.62
CA PRO A 149 -12.20 -2.55 1.44
C PRO A 149 -12.04 -2.37 2.95
N SER A 150 -10.82 -2.51 3.47
CA SER A 150 -10.48 -2.28 4.88
C SER A 150 -10.23 -0.81 5.26
N GLY A 151 -10.19 0.09 4.28
CA GLY A 151 -9.85 1.51 4.42
C GLY A 151 -10.96 2.32 5.08
N LEU A 152 -12.20 2.26 4.56
CA LEU A 152 -13.32 3.04 5.10
C LEU A 152 -13.60 2.73 6.60
N PRO A 153 -13.69 1.46 7.05
CA PRO A 153 -13.87 1.15 8.47
C PRO A 153 -12.72 1.66 9.35
N LEU A 154 -11.49 1.66 8.83
CA LEU A 154 -10.32 2.20 9.52
C LEU A 154 -10.38 3.72 9.65
N ILE A 155 -10.77 4.42 8.59
CA ILE A 155 -10.91 5.88 8.56
C ILE A 155 -11.93 6.34 9.61
N LEU A 156 -13.11 5.70 9.65
CA LEU A 156 -14.18 6.05 10.59
C LEU A 156 -13.75 5.83 12.05
N GLU A 157 -13.06 4.73 12.35
CA GLU A 157 -12.60 4.47 13.72
C GLU A 157 -11.47 5.45 14.12
N LEU A 158 -10.58 5.82 13.21
CA LEU A 158 -9.54 6.82 13.49
C LEU A 158 -10.13 8.22 13.72
N GLU A 159 -11.14 8.61 12.93
CA GLU A 159 -11.90 9.85 13.16
C GLU A 159 -12.56 9.85 14.55
N LYS A 160 -13.22 8.74 14.92
CA LYS A 160 -13.86 8.56 16.24
C LYS A 160 -12.87 8.66 17.40
N LYS A 161 -11.62 8.24 17.19
CA LYS A 161 -10.52 8.36 18.17
C LYS A 161 -9.89 9.75 18.23
N GLY A 162 -10.46 10.73 17.51
CA GLY A 162 -10.04 12.13 17.54
C GLY A 162 -8.78 12.42 16.73
N TYR A 163 -8.54 11.65 15.67
CA TYR A 163 -7.50 11.95 14.68
C TYR A 163 -8.08 12.76 13.52
N ILE A 164 -7.23 13.60 12.91
CA ILE A 164 -7.49 14.17 11.59
C ILE A 164 -6.96 13.16 10.58
N VAL A 165 -7.77 12.76 9.60
CA VAL A 165 -7.39 11.73 8.62
C VAL A 165 -7.28 12.36 7.24
N ILE A 166 -6.11 12.23 6.61
CA ILE A 166 -5.93 12.55 5.20
C ILE A 166 -5.70 11.24 4.47
N THR A 167 -6.63 10.85 3.60
CA THR A 167 -6.55 9.58 2.88
C THR A 167 -6.30 9.80 1.39
N SER A 168 -5.51 8.94 0.76
CA SER A 168 -5.41 8.86 -0.69
C SER A 168 -6.43 7.86 -1.23
N VAL A 169 -6.98 8.13 -2.41
CA VAL A 169 -7.94 7.26 -3.11
C VAL A 169 -7.63 7.26 -4.61
N SER A 170 -7.88 6.14 -5.31
CA SER A 170 -7.59 6.05 -6.74
C SER A 170 -8.49 6.93 -7.61
N THR A 171 -9.76 7.10 -7.25
CA THR A 171 -10.72 7.85 -8.06
C THR A 171 -11.39 9.00 -7.30
N PRO A 172 -11.82 10.08 -7.98
CA PRO A 172 -12.53 11.18 -7.33
C PRO A 172 -13.89 10.76 -6.76
N GLU A 173 -14.58 9.79 -7.37
CA GLU A 173 -15.87 9.30 -6.87
C GLU A 173 -15.70 8.58 -5.53
N ALA A 174 -14.61 7.83 -5.37
CA ALA A 174 -14.24 7.23 -4.09
C ALA A 174 -13.91 8.30 -3.03
N ALA A 175 -13.35 9.44 -3.45
CA ALA A 175 -13.10 10.58 -2.55
C ALA A 175 -14.42 11.11 -1.99
N ASP A 176 -15.38 11.40 -2.86
CA ASP A 176 -16.69 11.91 -2.48
C ASP A 176 -17.45 10.90 -1.60
N ALA A 177 -17.39 9.61 -1.94
CA ALA A 177 -18.06 8.55 -1.18
C ALA A 177 -17.50 8.39 0.25
N ILE A 178 -16.19 8.59 0.44
CA ILE A 178 -15.57 8.57 1.77
C ILE A 178 -15.91 9.86 2.53
N GLU A 179 -15.80 11.02 1.88
CA GLU A 179 -16.06 12.31 2.53
C GLU A 179 -17.53 12.45 2.98
N GLN A 180 -18.49 11.98 2.18
CA GLN A 180 -19.92 11.97 2.54
C GLN A 180 -20.24 11.14 3.79
N LYS A 181 -19.43 10.11 4.08
CA LYS A 181 -19.63 9.21 5.23
C LYS A 181 -18.91 9.69 6.50
N CYS A 182 -18.10 10.74 6.41
CA CYS A 182 -17.27 11.25 7.51
C CYS A 182 -17.80 12.58 8.06
N HIS A 183 -17.34 12.99 9.25
CA HIS A 183 -17.86 14.16 9.98
C HIS A 183 -17.01 15.43 9.80
N GLY A 184 -16.38 15.59 8.63
CA GLY A 184 -15.60 16.78 8.28
C GLY A 184 -14.17 16.83 8.84
N TYR A 185 -13.69 15.77 9.52
CA TYR A 185 -12.29 15.65 9.96
C TYR A 185 -11.45 14.74 9.06
N VAL A 186 -12.04 14.30 7.96
CA VAL A 186 -11.44 13.42 6.96
C VAL A 186 -11.36 14.18 5.65
N ARG A 187 -10.20 14.14 5.00
CA ARG A 187 -10.01 14.64 3.64
C ARG A 187 -9.53 13.52 2.74
N ALA A 188 -10.22 13.29 1.64
CA ALA A 188 -9.79 12.34 0.61
C ALA A 188 -9.10 13.09 -0.54
N LEU A 189 -7.93 12.62 -0.94
CA LEU A 189 -7.12 13.19 -2.01
C LEU A 189 -6.94 12.14 -3.10
N VAL A 190 -7.12 12.55 -4.35
CA VAL A 190 -6.95 11.64 -5.50
C VAL A 190 -5.46 11.35 -5.71
N LEU A 191 -5.14 10.06 -5.82
CA LEU A 191 -3.83 9.52 -6.13
C LEU A 191 -4.07 8.18 -6.83
N ASP A 192 -3.83 8.12 -8.13
CA ASP A 192 -3.81 6.85 -8.84
C ASP A 192 -2.43 6.19 -8.66
N PRO A 193 -2.33 5.04 -7.97
CA PRO A 193 -1.06 4.35 -7.80
C PRO A 193 -0.55 3.73 -9.11
N ALA A 194 -1.38 3.53 -10.13
CA ALA A 194 -0.93 3.04 -11.44
C ALA A 194 -0.16 4.12 -12.22
N GLU A 195 -0.45 5.40 -11.97
CA GLU A 195 0.09 6.55 -12.70
C GLU A 195 0.93 7.44 -11.76
N PRO A 196 2.28 7.32 -11.77
CA PRO A 196 3.15 8.11 -10.90
C PRO A 196 3.09 9.62 -11.15
N GLU A 197 2.59 10.04 -12.32
CA GLU A 197 2.38 11.43 -12.67
C GLU A 197 1.35 12.13 -11.76
N THR A 198 0.51 11.35 -11.06
CA THR A 198 -0.46 11.88 -10.10
C THR A 198 0.19 12.29 -8.76
N ILE A 199 1.42 11.82 -8.46
CA ILE A 199 2.10 12.07 -7.18
C ILE A 199 2.31 13.57 -6.91
N PRO A 200 2.84 14.40 -7.84
CA PRO A 200 3.01 15.83 -7.59
C PRO A 200 1.70 16.56 -7.28
N TYR A 201 0.59 16.17 -7.93
CA TYR A 201 -0.74 16.74 -7.68
C TYR A 201 -1.26 16.34 -6.29
N PHE A 202 -1.07 15.08 -5.91
CA PHE A 202 -1.37 14.60 -4.57
C PHE A 202 -0.55 15.35 -3.52
N LEU A 203 0.76 15.55 -3.74
CA LEU A 203 1.64 16.27 -2.81
C LEU A 203 1.28 17.75 -2.67
N ARG A 204 0.92 18.42 -3.78
CA ARG A 204 0.43 19.80 -3.75
C ARG A 204 -0.86 19.90 -2.94
N SER A 205 -1.78 18.97 -3.17
CA SER A 205 -3.04 18.88 -2.44
C SER A 205 -2.84 18.56 -0.96
N LEU A 206 -1.91 17.66 -0.63
CA LEU A 206 -1.52 17.31 0.73
C LEU A 206 -0.91 18.51 1.45
N SER A 207 0.02 19.23 0.81
CA SER A 207 0.63 20.44 1.35
C SER A 207 -0.42 21.53 1.60
N SER A 208 -1.32 21.77 0.63
CA SER A 208 -2.45 22.69 0.79
C SER A 208 -3.38 22.26 1.94
N THR A 209 -3.59 20.96 2.11
CA THR A 209 -4.44 20.43 3.17
C THR A 209 -3.77 20.59 4.54
N LEU A 210 -2.48 20.30 4.65
CA LEU A 210 -1.70 20.46 5.89
C LEU A 210 -1.48 21.93 6.28
N SER A 211 -1.45 22.86 5.31
CA SER A 211 -1.33 24.30 5.57
C SER A 211 -2.65 24.97 5.94
N ARG A 212 -3.79 24.32 5.66
CA ARG A 212 -5.11 24.80 6.08
C ARG A 212 -5.30 24.60 7.59
N ARG A 213 -6.06 25.53 8.20
CA ARG A 213 -6.47 25.43 9.60
C ARG A 213 -7.55 24.35 9.73
N PHE A 214 -7.13 23.14 10.08
CA PHE A 214 -8.08 22.09 10.44
C PHE A 214 -8.87 22.48 11.70
N PRO A 215 -10.17 22.18 11.77
CA PRO A 215 -10.94 22.33 12.99
C PRO A 215 -10.35 21.45 14.09
N ILE A 216 -9.76 22.07 15.12
CA ILE A 216 -9.13 21.35 16.24
C ILE A 216 -10.11 21.05 17.38
N THR A 217 -11.17 21.85 17.53
CA THR A 217 -12.11 21.86 18.66
C THR A 217 -13.52 21.48 18.23
N ALA A 218 -14.02 22.10 17.15
CA ALA A 218 -15.31 21.83 16.52
C ALA A 218 -15.17 21.98 14.99
N ALA A 219 -15.88 21.16 14.21
CA ALA A 219 -15.89 21.25 12.75
C ALA A 219 -16.23 22.69 12.32
N GLY A 220 -15.33 23.33 11.56
CA GLY A 220 -15.45 24.72 11.13
C GLY A 220 -15.31 25.80 12.21
N ASP A 221 -14.47 25.63 13.23
CA ASP A 221 -14.10 26.72 14.15
C ASP A 221 -13.00 27.63 13.52
N PRO A 222 -13.32 28.89 13.13
CA PRO A 222 -12.34 29.81 12.56
C PRO A 222 -11.37 30.41 13.59
N HIS A 223 -11.62 30.22 14.90
CA HIS A 223 -10.87 30.85 15.99
C HIS A 223 -9.83 29.94 16.67
N ALA A 224 -9.45 28.83 16.03
CA ALA A 224 -8.35 28.00 16.48
C ALA A 224 -7.05 28.81 16.68
N SER A 225 -6.47 28.73 17.88
CA SER A 225 -5.25 29.47 18.26
C SER A 225 -4.11 29.22 17.26
N PRO A 226 -3.33 30.24 16.83
CA PRO A 226 -2.17 30.03 15.95
C PRO A 226 -1.12 29.05 16.53
N SER A 227 -1.18 28.76 17.82
CA SER A 227 -0.34 27.79 18.51
C SER A 227 -0.75 26.31 18.33
N SER A 228 -1.87 26.04 17.65
CA SER A 228 -2.46 24.70 17.49
C SER A 228 -2.33 24.13 16.07
N HIS A 229 -1.16 24.26 15.45
CA HIS A 229 -0.94 23.67 14.13
C HIS A 229 -1.00 22.13 14.18
N PRO A 230 -1.72 21.49 13.24
CA PRO A 230 -1.74 20.04 13.13
C PRO A 230 -0.35 19.52 12.74
N TYR A 231 0.01 18.33 13.19
CA TYR A 231 1.27 17.67 12.82
C TYR A 231 1.03 16.23 12.40
N VAL A 232 1.87 15.73 11.48
CA VAL A 232 1.81 14.35 11.02
C VAL A 232 2.30 13.42 12.13
N HIS A 233 1.38 12.60 12.62
CA HIS A 233 1.61 11.61 13.68
C HIS A 233 1.92 10.23 13.10
N SER A 234 1.19 9.81 12.07
CA SER A 234 1.36 8.49 11.46
C SER A 234 1.14 8.50 9.95
N VAL A 235 1.87 7.63 9.26
CA VAL A 235 1.67 7.31 7.84
C VAL A 235 1.31 5.82 7.74
N LEU A 236 0.14 5.52 7.20
CA LEU A 236 -0.40 4.18 6.99
C LEU A 236 -0.42 3.89 5.49
N CYS A 237 0.19 2.80 5.05
CA CYS A 237 0.19 2.39 3.65
C CYS A 237 -0.61 1.10 3.48
N LEU A 238 -1.74 1.19 2.77
CA LEU A 238 -2.64 0.08 2.41
C LEU A 238 -2.56 -0.28 0.93
N LEU A 239 -1.87 0.51 0.10
CA LEU A 239 -1.71 0.26 -1.34
C LEU A 239 -1.26 -1.17 -1.70
N PRO A 240 -0.35 -1.85 -0.96
CA PRO A 240 0.03 -3.23 -1.26
C PRO A 240 -1.07 -4.27 -1.01
N LEU A 241 -2.17 -3.90 -0.32
CA LEU A 241 -3.35 -4.74 -0.12
C LEU A 241 -4.38 -4.61 -1.25
N SER A 242 -4.18 -3.67 -2.18
CA SER A 242 -5.06 -3.49 -3.34
C SER A 242 -5.12 -4.79 -4.16
N PRO A 243 -6.29 -5.19 -4.69
CA PRO A 243 -6.40 -6.42 -5.49
C PRO A 243 -5.41 -6.43 -6.66
N PRO A 244 -4.83 -7.58 -6.99
CA PRO A 244 -3.84 -7.68 -8.05
C PRO A 244 -4.47 -7.36 -9.41
N ALA A 245 -3.78 -6.53 -10.21
CA ALA A 245 -4.19 -6.20 -11.57
C ALA A 245 -4.03 -7.39 -12.54
N ALA A 246 -3.22 -8.39 -12.17
CA ALA A 246 -3.01 -9.61 -12.94
C ALA A 246 -3.71 -10.80 -12.27
N SER A 247 -4.46 -11.56 -13.06
CA SER A 247 -5.06 -12.82 -12.64
C SER A 247 -3.99 -13.85 -12.25
N PRO A 248 -4.32 -14.84 -11.40
CA PRO A 248 -3.40 -15.91 -11.07
C PRO A 248 -2.95 -16.64 -12.34
N SER A 249 -1.65 -16.68 -12.59
CA SER A 249 -1.07 -17.29 -13.78
C SER A 249 0.33 -17.85 -13.53
N PRO A 250 0.80 -18.80 -14.36
CA PRO A 250 2.19 -19.23 -14.36
C PRO A 250 3.12 -18.05 -14.57
N LEU A 251 4.33 -18.12 -14.00
CA LEU A 251 5.30 -17.04 -14.13
C LEU A 251 5.69 -16.78 -15.59
N GLU A 252 5.72 -17.82 -16.42
CA GLU A 252 5.99 -17.71 -17.86
C GLU A 252 4.88 -16.97 -18.63
N HIS A 253 3.65 -17.00 -18.14
CA HIS A 253 2.51 -16.29 -18.73
C HIS A 253 2.38 -14.86 -18.21
N LEU A 254 3.20 -14.43 -17.24
CA LEU A 254 3.05 -13.12 -16.62
C LEU A 254 3.40 -12.00 -17.63
N PRO A 255 2.42 -11.19 -18.09
CA PRO A 255 2.71 -10.17 -19.08
C PRO A 255 3.49 -9.03 -18.42
N ALA A 256 4.66 -8.70 -18.98
CA ALA A 256 5.58 -7.72 -18.40
C ALA A 256 4.92 -6.36 -18.14
N ARG A 257 4.00 -5.92 -19.02
CA ARG A 257 3.27 -4.65 -18.86
C ARG A 257 2.32 -4.66 -17.66
N ALA A 258 1.55 -5.74 -17.46
CA ALA A 258 0.65 -5.85 -16.32
C ALA A 258 1.40 -6.04 -15.00
N TYR A 259 2.54 -6.74 -15.05
CA TYR A 259 3.44 -6.82 -13.90
C TYR A 259 4.05 -5.45 -13.57
N ALA A 260 4.49 -4.69 -14.57
CA ALA A 260 5.05 -3.35 -14.37
C ALA A 260 4.03 -2.40 -13.72
N SER A 261 2.78 -2.38 -14.18
CA SER A 261 1.74 -1.55 -13.56
C SER A 261 1.42 -2.00 -12.13
N HIS A 262 1.37 -3.32 -11.88
CA HIS A 262 1.18 -3.85 -10.52
C HIS A 262 2.33 -3.47 -9.59
N LEU A 263 3.59 -3.62 -10.05
CA LEU A 263 4.79 -3.24 -9.32
C LEU A 263 4.84 -1.73 -9.06
N GLN A 264 4.43 -0.92 -10.04
CA GLN A 264 4.31 0.52 -9.91
C GLN A 264 3.40 0.88 -8.73
N ALA A 265 2.18 0.32 -8.74
CA ALA A 265 1.15 0.62 -7.75
C ALA A 265 1.43 0.11 -6.35
N THR A 266 2.04 -1.07 -6.23
CA THR A 266 2.20 -1.77 -4.93
C THR A 266 3.60 -1.67 -4.31
N HIS A 267 4.60 -1.21 -5.08
CA HIS A 267 5.98 -1.07 -4.62
C HIS A 267 6.57 0.33 -4.88
N ILE A 268 6.61 0.77 -6.14
CA ILE A 268 7.34 1.99 -6.53
C ILE A 268 6.67 3.25 -5.95
N VAL A 269 5.37 3.43 -6.19
CA VAL A 269 4.61 4.58 -5.69
C VAL A 269 4.61 4.64 -4.15
N PRO A 270 4.33 3.56 -3.41
CA PRO A 270 4.48 3.55 -1.95
C PRO A 270 5.85 3.99 -1.45
N LEU A 271 6.94 3.55 -2.10
CA LEU A 271 8.29 3.95 -1.72
C LEU A 271 8.55 5.43 -1.98
N GLN A 272 8.14 5.95 -3.14
CA GLN A 272 8.28 7.38 -3.48
C GLN A 272 7.50 8.25 -2.48
N LEU A 273 6.28 7.85 -2.13
CA LEU A 273 5.47 8.57 -1.13
C LEU A 273 6.13 8.53 0.25
N LEU A 274 6.65 7.38 0.68
CA LEU A 274 7.38 7.30 1.94
C LEU A 274 8.62 8.21 1.94
N GLN A 275 9.39 8.25 0.85
CA GLN A 275 10.55 9.13 0.71
C GLN A 275 10.17 10.61 0.88
N VAL A 276 9.04 11.04 0.29
CA VAL A 276 8.56 12.43 0.38
C VAL A 276 7.94 12.75 1.74
N LEU A 277 7.27 11.79 2.38
CA LEU A 277 6.62 11.99 3.68
C LEU A 277 7.59 11.90 4.87
N LEU A 278 8.74 11.23 4.71
CA LEU A 278 9.77 11.12 5.75
C LEU A 278 10.29 12.48 6.27
N PRO A 279 10.63 13.47 5.42
CA PRO A 279 10.90 14.84 5.85
C PRO A 279 9.79 15.44 6.75
N LEU A 280 8.51 15.25 6.42
CA LEU A 280 7.39 15.77 7.20
C LEU A 280 7.30 15.10 8.58
N LEU A 281 7.63 13.82 8.68
CA LEU A 281 7.73 13.11 9.95
C LEU A 281 8.91 13.62 10.81
N ARG A 282 9.99 14.10 10.19
CA ARG A 282 11.15 14.69 10.88
C ARG A 282 10.88 16.12 11.37
N GLY A 283 10.16 16.92 10.59
CA GLY A 283 9.82 18.32 10.85
C GLY A 283 8.68 18.50 11.85
N SER A 284 8.89 18.11 13.12
CA SER A 284 7.87 18.31 14.17
C SER A 284 7.96 19.70 14.80
N PRO A 285 6.85 20.43 14.98
CA PRO A 285 6.83 21.72 15.69
C PRO A 285 7.27 21.54 17.15
N ALA A 286 7.80 22.60 17.78
CA ALA A 286 8.41 22.58 19.11
C ALA A 286 7.52 21.90 20.18
N ARG A 287 6.21 22.17 20.20
CA ARG A 287 5.28 21.50 21.14
C ARG A 287 5.02 20.03 20.84
N ALA A 288 5.10 19.60 19.58
CA ALA A 288 5.07 18.18 19.28
C ALA A 288 6.34 17.51 19.82
N ARG A 289 7.49 18.19 19.79
CA ARG A 289 8.70 17.72 20.48
C ARG A 289 8.51 17.65 22.00
N ASP A 290 7.78 18.59 22.59
CA ASP A 290 7.44 18.55 24.03
C ASP A 290 6.47 17.40 24.38
N ALA A 291 5.46 17.13 23.56
CA ALA A 291 4.57 15.98 23.74
C ALA A 291 5.33 14.65 23.57
N ILE A 292 6.28 14.61 22.62
CA ILE A 292 7.16 13.46 22.38
C ILE A 292 8.15 13.27 23.55
N SER A 293 8.74 14.34 24.08
CA SER A 293 9.69 14.30 25.21
C SER A 293 9.01 13.89 26.52
N GLN A 294 7.73 14.21 26.68
CA GLN A 294 6.88 13.70 27.78
C GLN A 294 6.40 12.25 27.56
N GLY A 295 6.87 11.57 26.50
CA GLY A 295 6.53 10.18 26.19
C GLY A 295 5.10 9.98 25.66
N MET A 296 4.44 11.05 25.21
CA MET A 296 3.02 11.05 24.83
C MET A 296 2.74 10.82 23.34
N GLY A 297 3.73 10.44 22.52
CA GLY A 297 3.44 9.91 21.19
C GLY A 297 4.68 9.63 20.36
N LYS A 298 4.97 8.36 20.06
CA LYS A 298 5.94 8.02 19.01
C LYS A 298 5.24 8.13 17.67
N LYS A 299 5.91 8.73 16.68
CA LYS A 299 5.42 8.73 15.30
C LYS A 299 5.52 7.33 14.73
N SER A 300 4.64 6.97 13.80
CA SER A 300 4.67 5.63 13.20
C SER A 300 4.56 5.67 11.69
N ILE A 301 5.28 4.74 11.05
CA ILE A 301 5.09 4.39 9.64
C ILE A 301 4.63 2.94 9.65
N VAL A 302 3.42 2.69 9.17
CA VAL A 302 2.83 1.35 9.14
C VAL A 302 2.60 0.97 7.69
N VAL A 303 3.16 -0.16 7.26
CA VAL A 303 2.95 -0.70 5.91
C VAL A 303 2.25 -2.04 6.04
N CYS A 304 1.07 -2.15 5.43
CA CYS A 304 0.28 -3.37 5.44
C CYS A 304 0.56 -4.18 4.18
N LEU A 305 0.86 -5.47 4.35
CA LEU A 305 1.26 -6.37 3.27
C LEU A 305 0.42 -7.65 3.32
N PRO A 306 0.06 -8.23 2.17
CA PRO A 306 -0.64 -9.52 2.13
C PRO A 306 0.27 -10.63 2.69
N ALA A 307 -0.17 -11.29 3.77
CA ALA A 307 0.62 -12.27 4.50
C ALA A 307 0.98 -13.50 3.64
N THR A 308 0.10 -13.92 2.74
CA THR A 308 0.33 -15.02 1.78
C THR A 308 1.50 -14.73 0.86
N ALA A 309 1.52 -13.54 0.26
CA ALA A 309 2.50 -13.12 -0.72
C ALA A 309 3.83 -12.66 -0.09
N ALA A 310 3.79 -11.95 1.05
CA ALA A 310 4.98 -11.41 1.70
C ALA A 310 5.80 -12.46 2.48
N ARG A 311 5.18 -13.56 2.92
CA ARG A 311 5.83 -14.58 3.78
C ARG A 311 6.18 -15.88 3.07
N VAL A 312 5.25 -16.40 2.28
CA VAL A 312 5.35 -17.76 1.73
C VAL A 312 5.53 -17.72 0.22
N GLY A 313 4.76 -16.89 -0.48
CA GLY A 313 4.73 -16.90 -1.95
C GLY A 313 4.01 -18.16 -2.44
N VAL A 314 2.73 -18.02 -2.80
CA VAL A 314 1.94 -19.16 -3.31
C VAL A 314 2.16 -19.35 -4.81
N PRO A 315 2.11 -20.59 -5.32
CA PRO A 315 2.23 -20.85 -6.75
C PRO A 315 1.12 -20.11 -7.52
N PHE A 316 1.42 -19.69 -8.75
CA PHE A 316 0.55 -18.88 -9.61
C PHE A 316 0.22 -17.46 -9.10
N GLY A 317 0.77 -17.08 -7.94
CA GLY A 317 0.68 -15.72 -7.37
C GLY A 317 1.96 -14.90 -7.54
N GLY A 318 2.74 -15.18 -8.60
CA GLY A 318 4.11 -14.67 -8.76
C GLY A 318 4.21 -13.14 -8.69
N ALA A 319 3.36 -12.42 -9.41
CA ALA A 319 3.35 -10.95 -9.44
C ALA A 319 3.20 -10.33 -8.04
N GLN A 320 2.20 -10.81 -7.28
CA GLN A 320 1.92 -10.31 -5.94
C GLN A 320 3.03 -10.71 -4.95
N ALA A 321 3.55 -11.93 -5.05
CA ALA A 321 4.65 -12.41 -4.20
C ALA A 321 5.93 -11.59 -4.41
N MET A 322 6.32 -11.36 -5.67
CA MET A 322 7.51 -10.57 -5.99
C MET A 322 7.39 -9.13 -5.48
N SER A 323 6.26 -8.47 -5.74
CA SER A 323 6.05 -7.09 -5.30
C SER A 323 5.97 -6.96 -3.77
N ALA A 324 5.20 -7.82 -3.10
CA ALA A 324 5.05 -7.79 -1.64
C ALA A 324 6.39 -8.09 -0.93
N ALA A 325 7.19 -9.03 -1.45
CA ALA A 325 8.52 -9.32 -0.93
C ALA A 325 9.48 -8.13 -1.11
N ALA A 326 9.45 -7.46 -2.26
CA ALA A 326 10.25 -6.26 -2.52
C ALA A 326 9.89 -5.12 -1.54
N THR A 327 8.59 -4.83 -1.37
CA THR A 327 8.12 -3.80 -0.42
C THR A 327 8.47 -4.17 1.02
N LEU A 328 8.34 -5.43 1.42
CA LEU A 328 8.74 -5.90 2.73
C LEU A 328 10.23 -5.59 2.99
N ARG A 329 11.11 -5.97 2.07
CA ARG A 329 12.55 -5.72 2.22
C ARG A 329 12.88 -4.23 2.24
N GLY A 330 12.24 -3.41 1.40
CA GLY A 330 12.41 -1.96 1.43
C GLY A 330 12.07 -1.36 2.80
N VAL A 331 10.96 -1.78 3.41
CA VAL A 331 10.54 -1.29 4.73
C VAL A 331 11.47 -1.78 5.85
N GLU A 332 12.03 -2.99 5.73
CA GLU A 332 13.05 -3.47 6.67
C GLU A 332 14.35 -2.69 6.61
N VAL A 333 14.80 -2.36 5.40
CA VAL A 333 15.97 -1.52 5.18
C VAL A 333 15.72 -0.14 5.77
N LEU A 334 14.60 0.51 5.44
CA LEU A 334 14.22 1.81 6.02
C LEU A 334 14.21 1.78 7.54
N ARG A 335 13.69 0.71 8.15
CA ARG A 335 13.70 0.55 9.61
C ARG A 335 15.12 0.51 10.18
N ARG A 336 16.04 -0.23 9.53
CA ARG A 336 17.44 -0.34 9.95
C ARG A 336 18.16 1.00 9.78
N GLU A 337 17.96 1.68 8.66
CA GLU A 337 18.51 3.00 8.39
C GLU A 337 18.06 4.03 9.43
N LEU A 338 16.76 4.11 9.72
CA LEU A 338 16.24 5.03 10.73
C LEU A 338 16.77 4.71 12.14
N ARG A 339 16.96 3.43 12.47
CA ARG A 339 17.57 3.02 13.75
C ARG A 339 19.04 3.42 13.83
N MET A 340 19.81 3.20 12.77
CA MET A 340 21.22 3.60 12.72
C MET A 340 21.35 5.13 12.80
N ALA A 341 20.57 5.85 12.01
CA ALA A 341 20.56 7.32 12.02
C ALA A 341 20.11 7.88 13.38
N ALA A 342 19.18 7.22 14.07
CA ALA A 342 18.74 7.62 15.41
C ALA A 342 19.82 7.49 16.50
N LEU A 343 20.89 6.71 16.30
CA LEU A 343 22.02 6.62 17.22
C LEU A 343 22.92 7.86 17.15
N SER A 344 23.01 8.47 15.97
CA SER A 344 23.83 9.66 15.70
C SER A 344 23.04 10.98 15.70
N ASP A 345 21.71 10.91 15.82
CA ASP A 345 20.82 12.08 15.76
C ASP A 345 20.77 12.86 17.08
N ALA A 346 21.50 13.97 17.13
CA ALA A 346 21.48 14.91 18.26
C ALA A 346 20.10 15.55 18.50
N SER A 347 19.26 15.66 17.46
CA SER A 347 17.90 16.22 17.56
C SER A 347 16.91 15.24 18.20
N GLY A 348 17.24 13.93 18.22
CA GLY A 348 16.38 12.87 18.72
C GLY A 348 15.06 12.69 17.95
N SER A 349 14.88 13.38 16.82
CA SER A 349 13.65 13.33 16.01
C SER A 349 13.47 11.94 15.40
N LEU A 350 14.56 11.34 14.91
CA LEU A 350 14.56 10.02 14.27
C LEU A 350 14.30 8.88 15.26
N LYS A 351 14.75 9.02 16.51
CA LYS A 351 14.53 8.04 17.59
C LYS A 351 13.05 7.80 17.89
N ASN A 352 12.20 8.75 17.51
CA ASN A 352 10.77 8.74 17.79
C ASN A 352 9.92 8.22 16.62
N ILE A 353 10.53 7.83 15.50
CA ILE A 353 9.83 7.25 14.35
C ILE A 353 9.88 5.73 14.43
N LYS A 354 8.71 5.09 14.58
CA LYS A 354 8.55 3.64 14.63
C LYS A 354 8.07 3.10 13.28
N VAL A 355 8.89 2.31 12.61
CA VAL A 355 8.48 1.61 11.38
C VAL A 355 7.95 0.21 11.71
N VAL A 356 6.71 -0.06 11.33
CA VAL A 356 5.96 -1.30 11.59
C VAL A 356 5.48 -1.91 10.27
N THR A 357 5.64 -3.21 10.11
CA THR A 357 5.05 -3.95 8.99
C THR A 357 3.93 -4.82 9.52
N VAL A 358 2.76 -4.78 8.89
CA VAL A 358 1.59 -5.56 9.29
C VAL A 358 1.30 -6.58 8.20
N ASP A 359 1.50 -7.86 8.51
CA ASP A 359 1.16 -8.96 7.62
C ASP A 359 -0.34 -9.26 7.77
N VAL A 360 -1.11 -8.98 6.72
CA VAL A 360 -2.58 -9.06 6.69
C VAL A 360 -3.01 -10.35 5.98
N GLY A 361 -3.72 -11.22 6.69
CA GLY A 361 -4.37 -12.41 6.15
C GLY A 361 -5.78 -12.09 5.65
N ALA A 362 -6.66 -13.09 5.60
CA ALA A 362 -8.05 -12.86 5.20
C ALA A 362 -8.81 -12.08 6.29
N VAL A 363 -9.36 -10.92 5.91
CA VAL A 363 -10.05 -9.97 6.80
C VAL A 363 -11.34 -9.49 6.14
N GLY A 364 -12.42 -9.42 6.92
CA GLY A 364 -13.74 -8.96 6.53
C GLY A 364 -14.72 -10.06 6.21
N SER A 365 -15.97 -9.70 5.96
CA SER A 365 -16.83 -10.61 5.19
C SER A 365 -16.17 -10.74 3.82
N ASP A 366 -16.11 -11.96 3.28
CA ASP A 366 -15.92 -12.12 1.84
C ASP A 366 -16.73 -11.02 1.14
N ALA A 367 -16.10 -10.33 0.21
CA ALA A 367 -16.82 -9.49 -0.72
C ALA A 367 -17.97 -10.34 -1.26
N LEU A 368 -19.17 -10.11 -0.73
CA LEU A 368 -20.43 -10.46 -1.33
C LEU A 368 -20.40 -9.73 -2.69
N GLY A 369 -19.85 -10.41 -3.71
CA GLY A 369 -19.87 -9.94 -5.10
C GLY A 369 -18.58 -9.99 -5.94
N ALA A 370 -17.46 -10.63 -5.55
CA ALA A 370 -16.28 -10.65 -6.45
C ALA A 370 -15.33 -11.86 -6.32
N THR A 371 -15.88 -13.07 -6.30
CA THR A 371 -15.45 -13.99 -7.35
C THR A 371 -16.70 -14.29 -8.14
N ASP A 372 -16.88 -13.61 -9.27
CA ASP A 372 -17.45 -14.32 -10.41
C ASP A 372 -16.79 -15.70 -10.46
N GLU A 373 -17.53 -16.70 -10.88
CA GLU A 373 -17.07 -18.07 -11.04
C GLU A 373 -15.98 -18.12 -12.13
N VAL A 374 -14.79 -17.57 -11.86
CA VAL A 374 -13.73 -17.41 -12.84
C VAL A 374 -13.14 -18.79 -13.10
N ASP A 375 -13.71 -19.47 -14.08
CA ASP A 375 -13.41 -20.85 -14.40
C ASP A 375 -11.91 -20.98 -14.68
N ALA A 376 -11.28 -22.02 -14.13
CA ALA A 376 -9.87 -22.27 -14.41
C ALA A 376 -9.65 -22.38 -15.93
N GLN A 377 -10.66 -22.87 -16.65
CA GLN A 377 -10.65 -22.92 -18.11
C GLN A 377 -10.69 -21.54 -18.75
N GLN A 378 -11.43 -20.57 -18.20
CA GLN A 378 -11.46 -19.18 -18.68
C GLN A 378 -10.13 -18.48 -18.48
N LEU A 379 -9.49 -18.64 -17.31
CA LEU A 379 -8.17 -18.06 -17.04
C LEU A 379 -7.07 -18.64 -17.92
N MET A 380 -7.23 -19.88 -18.36
CA MET A 380 -6.29 -20.56 -19.26
C MET A 380 -6.53 -20.24 -20.74
N GLN A 381 -7.60 -19.53 -21.12
CA GLN A 381 -7.88 -19.24 -22.53
C GLN A 381 -6.80 -18.40 -23.20
N GLU A 382 -6.16 -17.53 -22.42
CA GLU A 382 -5.10 -16.64 -22.90
C GLU A 382 -3.73 -17.36 -22.98
N TRP A 383 -3.61 -18.56 -22.41
CA TRP A 383 -2.34 -19.28 -22.31
C TRP A 383 -1.95 -19.92 -23.63
N THR A 384 -0.64 -20.03 -23.86
CA THR A 384 -0.14 -20.80 -25.00
C THR A 384 -0.47 -22.29 -24.83
N PRO A 385 -0.60 -23.07 -25.92
CA PRO A 385 -0.84 -24.51 -25.81
C PRO A 385 0.25 -25.25 -25.02
N GLY A 386 1.49 -24.75 -25.06
CA GLY A 386 2.61 -25.26 -24.26
C GLY A 386 2.42 -24.99 -22.76
N GLU A 387 2.08 -23.75 -22.41
CA GLU A 387 1.75 -23.33 -21.02
C GLU A 387 0.60 -24.16 -20.44
N ALA A 388 -0.50 -24.29 -21.20
CA ALA A 388 -1.67 -25.04 -20.80
C ALA A 388 -1.36 -26.53 -20.59
N ALA A 389 -0.49 -27.12 -21.43
CA ALA A 389 -0.05 -28.50 -21.26
C ALA A 389 0.87 -28.70 -20.05
N ALA A 390 1.80 -27.76 -19.81
CA ALA A 390 2.79 -27.86 -18.74
C ALA A 390 2.19 -27.54 -17.35
N TYR A 391 1.42 -26.46 -17.23
CA TYR A 391 0.95 -25.94 -15.94
C TYR A 391 -0.55 -26.15 -15.71
N GLY A 392 -1.33 -26.38 -16.75
CA GLY A 392 -2.79 -26.50 -16.68
C GLY A 392 -3.29 -27.46 -15.61
N PRO A 393 -2.81 -28.72 -15.54
CA PRO A 393 -3.24 -29.66 -14.51
C PRO A 393 -2.96 -29.19 -13.07
N ALA A 394 -1.80 -28.54 -12.85
CA ALA A 394 -1.45 -28.00 -11.54
C ALA A 394 -2.29 -26.76 -11.21
N PHE A 395 -2.52 -25.89 -12.18
CA PHE A 395 -3.33 -24.68 -12.03
C PHE A 395 -4.80 -24.97 -11.76
N VAL A 396 -5.42 -25.85 -12.54
CA VAL A 396 -6.82 -26.27 -12.32
C VAL A 396 -6.99 -26.85 -10.92
N ASN A 397 -6.03 -27.68 -10.47
CA ASN A 397 -6.04 -28.19 -9.10
C ASN A 397 -5.88 -27.09 -8.05
N ALA A 398 -4.98 -26.12 -8.27
CA ALA A 398 -4.79 -24.99 -7.35
C ALA A 398 -6.06 -24.13 -7.23
N VAL A 399 -6.70 -23.80 -8.36
CA VAL A 399 -7.98 -23.07 -8.41
C VAL A 399 -9.09 -23.91 -7.78
N HIS A 400 -9.15 -25.22 -8.04
CA HIS A 400 -10.14 -26.12 -7.46
C HIS A 400 -9.97 -26.25 -5.94
N VAL A 401 -8.75 -26.32 -5.42
CA VAL A 401 -8.45 -26.33 -3.97
C VAL A 401 -8.80 -24.99 -3.34
N ALA A 402 -8.55 -23.87 -4.03
CA ALA A 402 -9.00 -22.56 -3.56
C ALA A 402 -10.54 -22.46 -3.51
N ARG A 403 -11.26 -23.11 -4.43
CA ARG A 403 -12.73 -23.12 -4.53
C ARG A 403 -13.43 -24.08 -3.56
N HIS A 404 -12.94 -25.31 -3.45
CA HIS A 404 -13.60 -26.41 -2.73
C HIS A 404 -12.89 -26.80 -1.42
N GLY A 405 -11.75 -26.17 -1.13
CA GLY A 405 -11.13 -26.30 0.18
C GLY A 405 -12.05 -25.74 1.27
N VAL A 406 -11.89 -26.23 2.50
CA VAL A 406 -12.52 -25.59 3.67
C VAL A 406 -11.92 -24.19 3.79
N GLY A 407 -12.59 -23.21 3.20
CA GLY A 407 -12.18 -21.81 3.23
C GLY A 407 -12.00 -21.37 4.67
N ARG A 408 -10.86 -20.73 4.97
CA ARG A 408 -10.63 -20.19 6.30
C ARG A 408 -11.63 -19.07 6.50
N LYS A 409 -12.45 -19.16 7.55
CA LYS A 409 -13.36 -18.08 7.93
C LYS A 409 -12.54 -16.80 8.13
N PRO A 410 -12.79 -15.73 7.35
CA PRO A 410 -12.02 -14.51 7.47
C PRO A 410 -12.24 -13.88 8.84
N THR A 411 -11.22 -13.20 9.34
CA THR A 411 -11.33 -12.48 10.62
C THR A 411 -12.13 -11.21 10.41
N ASP A 412 -12.94 -10.81 11.39
CA ASP A 412 -13.70 -9.57 11.33
C ASP A 412 -12.78 -8.34 11.09
N VAL A 413 -13.26 -7.37 10.29
CA VAL A 413 -12.54 -6.12 9.96
C VAL A 413 -12.22 -5.33 11.24
N SER A 414 -13.09 -5.41 12.25
CA SER A 414 -12.89 -4.74 13.54
C SER A 414 -11.56 -5.11 14.20
N VAL A 415 -11.13 -6.37 14.10
CA VAL A 415 -9.86 -6.85 14.67
C VAL A 415 -8.66 -6.22 13.95
N PHE A 416 -8.77 -6.07 12.63
CA PHE A 416 -7.76 -5.37 11.84
C PHE A 416 -7.67 -3.90 12.22
N VAL A 417 -8.81 -3.21 12.19
CA VAL A 417 -8.90 -1.79 12.54
C VAL A 417 -8.35 -1.54 13.94
N GLN A 418 -8.78 -2.31 14.93
CA GLN A 418 -8.31 -2.14 16.30
C GLN A 418 -6.80 -2.39 16.44
N THR A 419 -6.25 -3.36 15.71
CA THR A 419 -4.80 -3.59 15.72
C THR A 419 -4.03 -2.40 15.14
N ILE A 420 -4.51 -1.79 14.05
CA ILE A 420 -3.88 -0.60 13.47
C ILE A 420 -4.00 0.60 14.42
N VAL A 421 -5.17 0.83 15.00
CA VAL A 421 -5.39 1.89 16.01
C VAL A 421 -4.46 1.70 17.22
N ASP A 422 -4.26 0.47 17.68
CA ASP A 422 -3.35 0.15 18.78
C ASP A 422 -1.89 0.47 18.42
N ILE A 423 -1.46 0.15 17.18
CA ILE A 423 -0.11 0.46 16.69
C ILE A 423 0.09 1.98 16.61
N VAL A 424 -0.86 2.71 16.01
CA VAL A 424 -0.78 4.16 15.79
C VAL A 424 -0.85 4.95 17.09
N SER A 425 -1.72 4.51 18.02
CA SER A 425 -1.84 5.12 19.34
C SER A 425 -0.78 4.64 20.33
N ASN A 426 0.08 3.70 19.93
CA ASN A 426 1.05 3.04 20.81
C ASN A 426 0.39 2.48 22.08
N GLY A 427 -0.84 1.97 21.93
CA GLY A 427 -1.70 1.44 23.01
C GLY A 427 -2.41 2.48 23.88
N GLN A 428 -2.30 3.79 23.61
CA GLN A 428 -2.90 4.83 24.45
C GLN A 428 -4.41 5.00 24.27
N LYS A 429 -4.94 4.76 23.06
CA LYS A 429 -6.37 4.97 22.72
C LYS A 429 -7.15 3.67 22.52
N SER A 430 -6.59 2.54 22.96
CA SER A 430 -7.24 1.24 22.87
C SER A 430 -8.42 1.13 23.84
N ASP A 431 -9.58 0.69 23.35
CA ASP A 431 -10.76 0.39 24.17
C ASP A 431 -10.68 -0.98 24.86
N ALA A 432 -9.61 -1.74 24.60
CA ALA A 432 -9.41 -3.06 25.19
C ALA A 432 -9.21 -2.93 26.72
N THR A 433 -10.32 -3.00 27.44
CA THR A 433 -10.41 -2.99 28.90
C THR A 433 -10.51 -4.43 29.37
N GLY A 434 -9.38 -5.02 29.76
CA GLY A 434 -9.39 -6.37 30.34
C GLY A 434 -8.06 -7.10 30.36
N PHE A 435 -8.04 -8.23 31.06
CA PHE A 435 -6.90 -9.15 31.18
C PHE A 435 -6.34 -9.58 29.80
N ALA A 436 -7.20 -9.68 28.79
CA ALA A 436 -6.82 -9.96 27.39
C ALA A 436 -5.98 -8.83 26.74
N ALA A 437 -6.21 -7.57 27.10
CA ALA A 437 -5.41 -6.44 26.63
C ALA A 437 -4.02 -6.47 27.26
N VAL A 438 -3.93 -6.82 28.54
CA VAL A 438 -2.66 -6.97 29.28
C VAL A 438 -1.86 -8.16 28.74
N LEU A 439 -2.50 -9.29 28.45
CA LEU A 439 -1.83 -10.43 27.81
C LEU A 439 -1.37 -10.07 26.39
N ARG A 440 -2.21 -9.39 25.57
CA ARG A 440 -1.85 -8.98 24.19
C ARG A 440 -0.79 -7.89 24.14
N LEU A 441 -0.77 -6.93 25.05
CA LEU A 441 0.26 -5.87 25.15
C LEU A 441 1.55 -6.37 25.81
N GLY A 442 1.43 -7.22 26.83
CA GLY A 442 2.55 -7.86 27.54
C GLY A 442 3.28 -8.85 26.64
N LEU A 443 2.57 -9.82 26.04
CA LEU A 443 3.14 -10.63 24.96
C LEU A 443 3.50 -9.77 23.75
N GLY A 444 2.78 -8.68 23.48
CA GLY A 444 3.07 -7.78 22.36
C GLY A 444 4.47 -7.16 22.44
N ARG A 445 4.91 -6.74 23.63
CA ARG A 445 6.27 -6.23 23.86
C ARG A 445 7.34 -7.31 23.86
N VAL A 446 7.05 -8.47 24.44
CA VAL A 446 7.96 -9.63 24.37
C VAL A 446 8.10 -10.11 22.92
N ARG A 447 7.00 -10.13 22.16
CA ARG A 447 6.95 -10.46 20.74
C ARG A 447 7.58 -9.36 19.88
N GLU A 448 7.50 -8.10 20.26
CA GLU A 448 8.21 -6.99 19.60
C GLU A 448 9.73 -7.06 19.86
N CYS A 449 10.12 -7.57 21.03
CA CYS A 449 11.52 -7.86 21.38
C CYS A 449 12.06 -9.08 20.62
N VAL A 450 11.25 -10.13 20.45
CA VAL A 450 11.66 -11.42 19.83
C VAL A 450 11.47 -11.45 18.30
N PHE A 451 10.38 -10.90 17.78
CA PHE A 451 10.01 -10.92 16.34
C PHE A 451 10.11 -9.55 15.66
N GLY A 452 10.58 -8.52 16.37
CA GLY A 452 10.73 -7.16 15.87
C GLY A 452 9.40 -6.41 15.70
N ASN A 453 9.44 -5.26 15.01
CA ASN A 453 8.27 -4.42 14.72
C ASN A 453 7.37 -5.02 13.61
N ARG A 454 7.18 -6.34 13.58
CA ARG A 454 6.31 -7.03 12.64
C ARG A 454 5.07 -7.52 13.37
N VAL A 455 3.89 -7.14 12.89
CA VAL A 455 2.60 -7.53 13.45
C VAL A 455 1.85 -8.38 12.43
N VAL A 456 1.05 -9.32 12.91
CA VAL A 456 0.35 -10.28 12.06
C VAL A 456 -1.13 -10.24 12.42
N VAL A 457 -1.98 -10.06 11.41
CA VAL A 457 -3.42 -9.78 11.59
C VAL A 457 -4.23 -10.51 10.53
N GLY A 458 -5.42 -11.01 10.89
CA GLY A 458 -6.30 -11.70 9.96
C GLY A 458 -6.09 -13.21 9.90
N ALA A 459 -7.05 -13.90 9.28
CA ALA A 459 -7.07 -15.35 9.24
C ALA A 459 -5.90 -15.88 8.38
N GLY A 460 -5.21 -16.90 8.89
CA GLY A 460 -4.08 -17.52 8.22
C GLY A 460 -2.76 -16.75 8.31
N ALA A 461 -2.76 -15.45 8.66
CA ALA A 461 -1.55 -14.64 8.72
C ALA A 461 -0.51 -15.20 9.71
N GLY A 462 -0.97 -15.68 10.87
CA GLY A 462 -0.11 -16.36 11.86
C GLY A 462 0.48 -17.66 11.32
N THR A 463 -0.31 -18.44 10.60
CA THR A 463 0.12 -19.68 9.96
C THR A 463 1.19 -19.41 8.91
N TYR A 464 1.00 -18.40 8.05
CA TYR A 464 2.00 -18.01 7.04
C TYR A 464 3.28 -17.46 7.68
N ALA A 465 3.16 -16.72 8.78
CA ALA A 465 4.32 -16.26 9.53
C ALA A 465 5.13 -17.43 10.09
N VAL A 466 4.49 -18.45 10.68
CA VAL A 466 5.19 -19.66 11.16
C VAL A 466 5.77 -20.46 9.99
N ALA A 467 4.99 -20.62 8.91
CA ALA A 467 5.43 -21.34 7.72
C ALA A 467 6.68 -20.73 7.08
N SER A 468 6.84 -19.40 7.15
CA SER A 468 8.03 -18.72 6.62
C SER A 468 9.34 -19.03 7.37
N TYR A 469 9.26 -19.65 8.56
CA TYR A 469 10.44 -20.11 9.30
C TYR A 469 10.79 -21.58 9.00
N LEU A 470 9.95 -22.30 8.26
CA LEU A 470 10.24 -23.67 7.86
C LEU A 470 11.35 -23.69 6.80
N PRO A 471 12.24 -24.69 6.82
CA PRO A 471 13.11 -24.99 5.69
C PRO A 471 12.30 -25.14 4.40
N SER A 472 12.82 -24.63 3.28
CA SER A 472 12.15 -24.66 1.97
C SER A 472 11.67 -26.06 1.60
N ILE A 473 12.48 -27.09 1.82
CA ILE A 473 12.13 -28.50 1.56
C ILE A 473 10.81 -28.89 2.25
N ILE A 474 10.63 -28.50 3.52
CA ILE A 474 9.42 -28.83 4.29
C ILE A 474 8.25 -28.00 3.78
N LEU A 475 8.47 -26.70 3.55
CA LEU A 475 7.44 -25.80 3.06
C LEU A 475 6.92 -26.23 1.68
N ASP A 476 7.81 -26.54 0.75
CA ASP A 476 7.49 -26.99 -0.59
C ASP A 476 6.77 -28.33 -0.56
N THR A 477 7.16 -29.25 0.33
CA THR A 477 6.45 -30.52 0.52
C THR A 477 5.03 -30.30 1.03
N LEU A 478 4.83 -29.36 1.98
CA LEU A 478 3.51 -29.00 2.51
C LEU A 478 2.63 -28.32 1.47
N LEU A 479 3.19 -27.39 0.68
CA LEU A 479 2.47 -26.70 -0.39
C LEU A 479 2.10 -27.64 -1.54
N ASN A 480 2.95 -28.64 -1.85
CA ASN A 480 2.70 -29.64 -2.88
C ASN A 480 1.87 -30.83 -2.40
N LEU A 481 1.57 -30.94 -1.11
CA LEU A 481 0.80 -32.06 -0.54
C LEU A 481 -0.56 -32.29 -1.24
N PRO A 482 -1.35 -31.26 -1.61
CA PRO A 482 -2.57 -31.47 -2.39
C PRO A 482 -2.30 -32.09 -3.77
N HIS A 483 -1.21 -31.72 -4.43
CA HIS A 483 -0.81 -32.30 -5.71
C HIS A 483 -0.33 -33.74 -5.56
N ILE A 484 0.42 -34.03 -4.50
CA ILE A 484 0.87 -35.40 -4.17
C ILE A 484 -0.35 -36.28 -3.89
N LEU A 485 -1.32 -35.81 -3.09
CA LEU A 485 -2.55 -36.55 -2.80
C LEU A 485 -3.43 -36.71 -4.04
N ALA A 486 -3.53 -35.70 -4.89
CA ALA A 486 -4.24 -35.79 -6.16
C ALA A 486 -3.56 -36.79 -7.12
N SER A 487 -2.22 -36.78 -7.19
CA SER A 487 -1.45 -37.74 -7.96
C SER A 487 -1.65 -39.18 -7.45
N LEU A 488 -1.63 -39.36 -6.13
CA LEU A 488 -1.87 -40.66 -5.48
C LEU A 488 -3.31 -41.14 -5.69
N ARG A 489 -4.29 -40.22 -5.65
CA ARG A 489 -5.68 -40.51 -6.01
C ARG A 489 -5.79 -40.94 -7.48
N ASN A 490 -5.12 -40.25 -8.38
CA ASN A 490 -5.14 -40.55 -9.81
C ASN A 490 -4.37 -41.85 -10.16
N SER A 491 -3.41 -42.27 -9.34
CA SER A 491 -2.74 -43.57 -9.52
C SER A 491 -3.60 -44.74 -9.00
N VAL A 492 -4.41 -44.50 -7.96
CA VAL A 492 -5.28 -45.52 -7.34
C VAL A 492 -6.65 -45.62 -8.05
N VAL A 493 -7.15 -44.52 -8.62
CA VAL A 493 -8.40 -44.48 -9.38
C VAL A 493 -8.07 -44.18 -10.84
N PRO A 494 -8.22 -45.14 -11.77
CA PRO A 494 -7.98 -44.90 -13.19
C PRO A 494 -9.06 -43.96 -13.74
N ILE A 495 -8.81 -42.67 -13.64
CA ILE A 495 -9.57 -41.65 -14.35
C ILE A 495 -8.88 -41.51 -15.70
N PRO A 496 -9.55 -41.79 -16.84
CA PRO A 496 -8.92 -41.61 -18.14
C PRO A 496 -8.45 -40.16 -18.28
N PRO A 497 -7.26 -39.91 -18.87
CA PRO A 497 -6.77 -38.55 -19.04
C PRO A 497 -7.83 -37.75 -19.80
N ARG A 498 -8.25 -36.61 -19.24
CA ARG A 498 -9.05 -35.63 -19.98
C ARG A 498 -8.20 -35.14 -21.14
N VAL A 499 -8.34 -35.79 -22.28
CA VAL A 499 -7.93 -35.25 -23.56
C VAL A 499 -8.73 -33.97 -23.74
N LEU A 500 -8.07 -32.82 -23.61
CA LEU A 500 -8.61 -31.56 -24.12
C LEU A 500 -8.99 -31.83 -25.58
N PRO A 501 -10.26 -31.64 -26.00
CA PRO A 501 -10.61 -31.82 -27.39
C PRO A 501 -9.75 -30.87 -28.21
N GLN A 502 -8.80 -31.44 -28.96
CA GLN A 502 -8.11 -30.72 -30.01
C GLN A 502 -9.20 -30.24 -30.97
N ARG A 503 -9.48 -28.93 -30.96
CA ARG A 503 -10.31 -28.32 -31.99
C ARG A 503 -9.57 -28.54 -33.31
N PRO A 504 -10.12 -29.27 -34.29
CA PRO A 504 -9.46 -29.45 -35.57
C PRO A 504 -9.28 -28.07 -36.20
N LEU A 505 -8.03 -27.73 -36.50
CA LEU A 505 -7.71 -26.55 -37.29
C LEU A 505 -8.48 -26.65 -38.62
N PRO A 506 -9.16 -25.58 -39.08
CA PRO A 506 -9.74 -25.58 -40.41
C PRO A 506 -8.62 -25.79 -41.44
N PRO A 507 -8.86 -26.56 -42.51
CA PRO A 507 -7.85 -26.83 -43.52
C PRO A 507 -7.38 -25.50 -44.12
N VAL A 508 -6.08 -25.23 -43.96
CA VAL A 508 -5.39 -24.18 -44.69
C VAL A 508 -5.42 -24.58 -46.17
N ASN A 509 -6.32 -23.96 -46.93
CA ASN A 509 -6.28 -23.98 -48.38
C ASN A 509 -5.04 -23.18 -48.83
N GLY A 510 -3.88 -23.84 -48.81
CA GLY A 510 -2.70 -23.43 -49.56
C GLY A 510 -2.80 -23.98 -50.98
N PRO A 511 -2.49 -23.19 -52.02
CA PRO A 511 -2.55 -23.65 -53.40
C PRO A 511 -1.48 -24.71 -53.68
N ALA A 512 -1.85 -25.61 -54.59
CA ALA A 512 -1.10 -26.80 -54.99
C ALA A 512 0.39 -26.53 -55.27
N ALA A 513 1.22 -27.42 -54.73
CA ALA A 513 2.59 -27.60 -55.13
C ALA A 513 2.66 -27.99 -56.62
N VAL A 514 3.30 -27.14 -57.43
CA VAL A 514 3.80 -27.52 -58.75
C VAL A 514 5.29 -27.80 -58.61
N ALA A 515 5.66 -29.00 -59.05
CA ALA A 515 6.99 -29.55 -59.03
C ALA A 515 8.02 -28.68 -59.76
N ALA A 516 9.25 -28.74 -59.26
CA ALA A 516 10.42 -28.11 -59.83
C ALA A 516 10.74 -28.65 -61.24
N HIS A 517 10.89 -27.75 -62.21
CA HIS A 517 11.81 -27.93 -63.34
C HIS A 517 12.46 -26.60 -63.68
N ALA A 518 13.79 -26.65 -63.82
CA ALA A 518 14.66 -25.53 -64.10
C ALA A 518 14.76 -25.24 -65.60
N THR A 519 14.65 -23.96 -65.99
CA THR A 519 15.38 -23.37 -67.12
C THR A 519 15.35 -21.84 -67.07
N VAL A 520 16.48 -21.23 -67.41
CA VAL A 520 16.77 -19.79 -67.53
C VAL A 520 16.94 -19.50 -69.05
N PRO A 521 17.10 -18.25 -69.54
CA PRO A 521 16.24 -17.05 -69.54
C PRO A 521 15.80 -16.68 -70.99
N GLN A 522 14.95 -15.67 -71.22
CA GLN A 522 15.06 -14.75 -72.38
C GLN A 522 14.27 -13.45 -72.20
N VAL A 523 14.81 -12.45 -72.89
CA VAL A 523 14.53 -11.01 -72.95
C VAL A 523 13.34 -10.71 -73.88
N GLU A 524 12.68 -9.55 -73.69
CA GLU A 524 12.34 -8.54 -74.73
C GLU A 524 10.95 -7.87 -74.61
N LYS A 525 10.93 -6.62 -74.09
CA LYS A 525 10.47 -5.37 -74.73
C LYS A 525 8.98 -5.15 -75.14
N ARG A 526 8.52 -3.95 -74.74
CA ARG A 526 7.97 -2.86 -75.58
C ARG A 526 6.44 -2.57 -75.56
N LEU A 527 6.13 -1.44 -74.89
CA LEU A 527 5.37 -0.24 -75.34
C LEU A 527 3.89 -0.32 -75.81
N VAL A 528 3.07 0.51 -75.13
CA VAL A 528 2.39 1.74 -75.68
C VAL A 528 0.91 1.70 -76.08
N GLU A 529 0.23 2.70 -75.48
CA GLU A 529 -0.82 3.63 -76.00
C GLU A 529 -2.32 3.47 -75.71
N GLU A 530 -2.84 4.65 -75.34
CA GLU A 530 -4.13 5.28 -75.66
C GLU A 530 -5.42 4.83 -74.96
N SER A 531 -6.39 5.70 -74.65
CA SER A 531 -6.46 7.15 -74.39
C SER A 531 -7.93 7.50 -74.04
N GLN A 532 -8.14 8.76 -73.61
CA GLN A 532 -9.39 9.55 -73.70
C GLN A 532 -10.54 9.22 -72.72
N SER A 533 -11.39 10.14 -72.27
CA SER A 533 -11.43 11.61 -72.13
C SER A 533 -12.87 11.91 -71.61
N SER A 534 -13.07 13.01 -70.88
CA SER A 534 -14.16 14.01 -71.06
C SER A 534 -14.47 14.79 -69.77
N ASP A 535 -14.15 16.09 -69.80
CA ASP A 535 -14.85 17.17 -69.08
C ASP A 535 -16.11 17.59 -69.87
N PRO A 536 -17.01 18.43 -69.30
CA PRO A 536 -16.89 19.88 -69.54
C PRO A 536 -17.26 20.82 -68.37
N GLU A 537 -16.66 22.00 -68.42
CA GLU A 537 -16.88 23.31 -67.72
C GLU A 537 -18.17 24.06 -68.22
N PRO A 538 -18.47 25.37 -67.95
CA PRO A 538 -18.15 26.36 -66.89
C PRO A 538 -19.33 27.32 -66.45
N VAL A 539 -18.97 28.40 -65.70
CA VAL A 539 -19.50 29.82 -65.62
C VAL A 539 -20.47 30.29 -64.48
N PRO A 540 -20.49 31.61 -64.10
CA PRO A 540 -20.25 32.10 -62.72
C PRO A 540 -21.35 33.11 -62.23
N GLU A 541 -21.13 33.83 -61.10
CA GLU A 541 -21.37 35.29 -60.98
C GLU A 541 -21.13 35.83 -59.55
N GLN A 542 -20.74 37.10 -59.50
CA GLN A 542 -20.36 37.94 -58.35
C GLN A 542 -21.59 38.55 -57.66
N GLU A 543 -21.50 38.91 -56.37
CA GLU A 543 -22.05 40.18 -55.86
C GLU A 543 -21.53 40.57 -54.46
N GLN A 544 -21.66 41.86 -54.18
CA GLN A 544 -20.93 42.71 -53.23
C GLN A 544 -21.70 43.00 -51.92
N LEU A 545 -20.95 43.44 -50.89
CA LEU A 545 -21.31 44.40 -49.81
C LEU A 545 -22.40 44.04 -48.78
N SER A 546 -22.03 44.05 -47.48
CA SER A 546 -22.38 45.16 -46.55
C SER A 546 -22.00 44.85 -45.10
N GLU A 547 -21.47 45.88 -44.44
CA GLU A 547 -21.30 46.00 -42.99
C GLU A 547 -22.67 46.13 -42.32
N THR A 548 -22.89 45.50 -41.16
CA THR A 548 -23.72 46.07 -40.08
C THR A 548 -23.35 45.48 -38.71
N SER A 549 -23.07 46.43 -37.82
CA SER A 549 -23.09 46.41 -36.35
C SER A 549 -24.16 45.51 -35.70
N SER A 550 -23.81 44.89 -34.57
CA SER A 550 -24.61 45.05 -33.34
C SER A 550 -23.80 44.63 -32.11
N ASP A 551 -23.38 45.63 -31.35
CA ASP A 551 -23.21 45.54 -29.90
C ASP A 551 -24.56 45.20 -29.25
N ALA A 552 -24.53 44.38 -28.19
CA ALA A 552 -25.60 44.28 -27.22
C ALA A 552 -24.99 43.91 -25.85
N ASP A 553 -24.90 44.93 -25.01
CA ASP A 553 -24.62 44.90 -23.57
C ASP A 553 -25.59 43.98 -22.80
N VAL A 554 -25.06 43.25 -21.81
CA VAL A 554 -25.74 43.05 -20.51
C VAL A 554 -24.70 43.07 -19.39
N GLU A 555 -24.55 44.28 -18.83
CA GLU A 555 -24.35 44.66 -17.42
C GLU A 555 -23.81 43.64 -16.39
N SER A 556 -22.61 43.96 -15.89
CA SER A 556 -22.34 44.40 -14.52
C SER A 556 -23.02 43.69 -13.34
N ASN A 557 -22.22 42.97 -12.53
CA ASN A 557 -22.29 43.15 -11.07
C ASN A 557 -20.89 43.24 -10.49
N SER A 558 -20.38 44.47 -10.40
CA SER A 558 -19.22 44.84 -9.61
C SER A 558 -19.66 45.12 -8.17
N GLY A 559 -19.10 44.37 -7.22
CA GLY A 559 -19.28 44.56 -5.78
C GLY A 559 -17.95 44.36 -5.06
N TYR A 560 -17.38 45.48 -4.60
CA TYR A 560 -16.11 45.62 -3.89
C TYR A 560 -16.01 44.82 -2.57
N GLY A 561 -14.81 44.30 -2.29
CA GLY A 561 -14.12 44.58 -1.03
C GLY A 561 -14.15 43.55 0.10
N SER A 562 -12.94 43.14 0.49
CA SER A 562 -12.50 42.87 1.87
C SER A 562 -13.03 41.61 2.60
N ALA A 563 -12.08 40.67 2.76
CA ALA A 563 -11.89 39.83 3.95
C ALA A 563 -13.13 39.25 4.64
N VAL A 564 -13.49 38.00 4.32
CA VAL A 564 -14.14 37.10 5.28
C VAL A 564 -13.62 35.68 5.01
N GLY A 565 -13.08 35.04 6.05
CA GLY A 565 -12.65 33.65 6.01
C GLY A 565 -13.85 32.72 5.89
N GLU A 566 -13.85 31.87 4.88
CA GLU A 566 -14.85 30.81 4.75
C GLU A 566 -14.42 29.60 5.58
N SER A 567 -15.06 29.51 6.75
CA SER A 567 -15.16 28.31 7.55
C SER A 567 -16.05 27.29 6.84
N TRP A 568 -15.53 26.09 6.60
CA TRP A 568 -16.27 25.00 5.98
C TRP A 568 -16.98 24.17 7.05
N VAL A 569 -18.21 24.56 7.40
CA VAL A 569 -19.19 23.69 8.03
C VAL A 569 -20.20 23.28 6.97
N SER A 570 -20.37 21.97 6.79
CA SER A 570 -21.55 21.44 6.09
C SER A 570 -22.79 21.77 6.90
N LEU A 571 -23.42 22.91 6.60
CA LEU A 571 -24.79 23.15 7.03
C LEU A 571 -25.69 22.33 6.12
N SER A 572 -26.17 21.21 6.65
CA SER A 572 -27.31 20.49 6.09
C SER A 572 -28.52 21.42 6.12
N GLY A 573 -28.78 22.12 5.01
CA GLY A 573 -29.83 23.12 4.90
C GLY A 573 -30.16 23.44 3.46
N ARG A 574 -31.15 22.71 2.93
CA ARG A 574 -31.89 22.91 1.68
C ARG A 574 -31.72 24.32 1.04
N ALA A 575 -30.81 24.43 0.07
CA ALA A 575 -30.83 25.49 -0.94
C ALA A 575 -30.26 24.92 -2.24
N ARG A 576 -31.12 24.72 -3.24
CA ARG A 576 -30.68 24.49 -4.63
C ARG A 576 -30.03 25.78 -5.11
N MET A 577 -28.70 25.83 -5.10
CA MET A 577 -27.95 26.73 -5.98
C MET A 577 -27.19 25.88 -6.98
N ASN A 578 -27.53 26.07 -8.25
CA ASN A 578 -26.84 25.51 -9.41
C ASN A 578 -25.44 26.12 -9.49
N TYR A 579 -24.49 25.57 -8.75
CA TYR A 579 -23.09 25.66 -9.13
C TYR A 579 -22.84 24.55 -10.15
N GLN A 580 -22.71 24.92 -11.43
CA GLN A 580 -22.10 24.04 -12.42
C GLN A 580 -20.66 23.80 -11.94
N ALA A 581 -20.44 22.64 -11.33
CA ALA A 581 -19.12 22.11 -11.08
C ALA A 581 -18.36 22.10 -12.41
N VAL A 582 -17.12 22.59 -12.40
CA VAL A 582 -16.19 22.38 -13.51
C VAL A 582 -15.87 20.89 -13.50
N SER A 583 -16.72 20.11 -14.17
CA SER A 583 -16.51 18.70 -14.43
C SER A 583 -15.25 18.60 -15.29
N THR A 584 -14.28 17.80 -14.86
CA THR A 584 -13.35 17.19 -15.80
C THR A 584 -14.18 16.62 -16.96
N GLY A 585 -13.80 16.94 -18.19
CA GLY A 585 -14.53 16.53 -19.39
C GLY A 585 -13.60 15.81 -20.34
N LEU A 586 -14.13 14.92 -21.16
CA LEU A 586 -13.39 14.36 -22.29
C LEU A 586 -13.40 15.40 -23.40
N SER A 587 -12.22 15.67 -23.99
CA SER A 587 -12.09 16.61 -25.10
C SER A 587 -11.57 15.92 -26.36
N LEU A 588 -12.23 16.18 -27.48
CA LEU A 588 -11.80 15.76 -28.80
C LEU A 588 -10.95 16.86 -29.42
N TRP A 589 -9.75 16.49 -29.87
CA TRP A 589 -8.75 17.41 -30.37
C TRP A 589 -8.35 17.08 -31.81
N LEU A 590 -8.09 18.12 -32.60
CA LEU A 590 -7.39 18.03 -33.86
C LEU A 590 -5.91 18.35 -33.64
N VAL A 591 -5.05 17.40 -33.97
CA VAL A 591 -3.60 17.47 -33.71
C VAL A 591 -2.84 17.72 -35.02
N PRO A 592 -1.78 18.56 -35.02
CA PRO A 592 -0.95 18.79 -36.19
C PRO A 592 -0.28 17.52 -36.71
N ASN A 593 0.03 17.50 -38.02
CA ASN A 593 0.78 16.39 -38.60
C ASN A 593 2.25 16.37 -38.12
N ALA A 594 2.94 15.26 -38.37
CA ALA A 594 4.33 15.04 -37.92
C ALA A 594 5.33 16.10 -38.41
N ASN A 595 5.05 16.78 -39.53
CA ASN A 595 5.93 17.82 -40.08
C ASN A 595 5.70 19.19 -39.45
N GLN A 596 4.48 19.46 -38.96
CA GLN A 596 4.08 20.73 -38.34
C GLN A 596 4.32 20.74 -36.82
N LEU A 597 4.15 19.58 -36.17
CA LEU A 597 4.26 19.44 -34.72
C LEU A 597 5.58 19.99 -34.15
N PRO A 598 6.78 19.70 -34.70
CA PRO A 598 8.03 20.22 -34.15
C PRO A 598 8.15 21.74 -34.26
N LYS A 599 7.65 22.32 -35.36
CA LYS A 599 7.68 23.77 -35.59
C LYS A 599 6.80 24.48 -34.56
N LEU A 600 5.57 23.99 -34.36
CA LEU A 600 4.65 24.55 -33.36
C LEU A 600 5.17 24.39 -31.93
N LYS A 601 5.77 23.24 -31.60
CA LYS A 601 6.41 23.03 -30.29
C LYS A 601 7.57 24.00 -30.06
N GLN A 602 8.38 24.27 -31.08
CA GLN A 602 9.45 25.27 -30.98
C GLN A 602 8.87 26.66 -30.65
N PHE A 603 7.76 27.05 -31.29
CA PHE A 603 7.08 28.31 -30.98
C PHE A 603 6.52 28.36 -29.55
N MET A 604 5.97 27.26 -29.04
CA MET A 604 5.37 27.17 -27.70
C MET A 604 6.40 27.01 -26.56
N GLN A 605 7.68 26.78 -26.87
CA GLN A 605 8.76 26.66 -25.89
C GLN A 605 9.32 28.02 -25.46
N TYR A 606 8.90 29.11 -26.10
CA TYR A 606 9.30 30.45 -25.71
C TYR A 606 8.73 30.78 -24.33
N ARG A 607 9.58 31.22 -23.41
CA ARG A 607 9.21 31.60 -22.05
C ARG A 607 9.80 32.96 -21.73
N SER A 608 8.95 33.87 -21.29
CA SER A 608 9.38 35.18 -20.79
C SER A 608 10.31 34.98 -19.58
N PRO A 609 11.48 35.65 -19.55
CA PRO A 609 12.42 35.55 -18.42
C PRO A 609 11.84 36.09 -17.11
N ASP A 610 10.81 36.94 -17.20
CA ASP A 610 10.16 37.60 -16.07
C ASP A 610 8.97 36.78 -15.51
N ALA A 611 8.71 35.59 -16.05
CA ALA A 611 7.59 34.74 -15.62
C ALA A 611 7.81 34.16 -14.21
N GLU A 612 7.20 34.78 -13.20
CA GLU A 612 7.31 34.40 -11.79
C GLU A 612 6.55 33.12 -11.44
N ASN A 613 5.40 32.85 -12.09
CA ASN A 613 4.55 31.72 -11.72
C ASN A 613 4.87 30.46 -12.54
N PRO A 614 5.20 29.32 -11.89
CA PRO A 614 5.41 28.05 -12.58
C PRO A 614 4.13 27.42 -13.15
N SER A 615 2.92 27.92 -12.82
CA SER A 615 1.66 27.50 -13.47
C SER A 615 1.43 28.18 -14.82
N SER A 616 2.08 29.31 -15.05
CA SER A 616 2.18 29.93 -16.37
C SER A 616 3.15 29.08 -17.20
N PHE A 617 2.84 28.83 -18.47
CA PHE A 617 3.66 28.04 -19.41
C PHE A 617 3.74 26.51 -19.15
N PRO A 618 2.61 25.80 -18.93
CA PRO A 618 2.63 24.34 -18.92
C PRO A 618 3.00 23.80 -20.31
N SER A 619 3.70 22.66 -20.35
CA SER A 619 4.00 21.97 -21.60
C SER A 619 2.82 21.11 -22.03
N PHE A 620 2.34 21.29 -23.26
CA PHE A 620 1.30 20.46 -23.87
C PHE A 620 1.52 20.36 -25.39
N ASP A 621 0.93 19.35 -26.01
CA ASP A 621 0.97 19.19 -27.46
C ASP A 621 0.02 20.20 -28.12
N PRO A 622 0.43 20.91 -29.18
CA PRO A 622 -0.45 21.85 -29.88
C PRO A 622 -1.69 21.12 -30.42
N HIS A 623 -2.86 21.66 -30.13
CA HIS A 623 -4.13 21.06 -30.54
C HIS A 623 -5.22 22.12 -30.74
N VAL A 624 -6.15 21.85 -31.66
CA VAL A 624 -7.39 22.61 -31.81
C VAL A 624 -8.51 21.82 -31.16
N THR A 625 -9.21 22.42 -30.20
CA THR A 625 -10.33 21.73 -29.53
C THR A 625 -11.56 21.69 -30.45
N LEU A 626 -12.04 20.47 -30.75
CA LEU A 626 -13.22 20.24 -31.57
C LEU A 626 -14.49 20.11 -30.73
N ALA A 627 -14.44 19.35 -29.63
CA ALA A 627 -15.57 19.19 -28.72
C ALA A 627 -15.08 18.89 -27.29
N SER A 628 -15.86 19.28 -26.30
CA SER A 628 -15.68 18.93 -24.89
C SER A 628 -17.00 18.42 -24.32
N ILE A 629 -17.00 17.18 -23.83
CA ILE A 629 -18.15 16.52 -23.22
C ILE A 629 -17.88 16.27 -21.72
N PRO A 630 -18.90 16.28 -20.85
CA PRO A 630 -18.72 15.98 -19.43
C PRO A 630 -18.20 14.54 -19.22
N SER A 631 -17.43 14.27 -18.16
CA SER A 631 -16.91 12.91 -17.87
C SER A 631 -17.99 11.84 -17.66
N SER A 632 -19.25 12.24 -17.44
CA SER A 632 -20.39 11.31 -17.38
C SER A 632 -20.80 10.78 -18.75
N ALA A 633 -20.33 11.39 -19.85
CA ALA A 633 -20.61 10.94 -21.20
C ALA A 633 -19.64 9.81 -21.61
N SER A 634 -20.19 8.78 -22.25
CA SER A 634 -19.43 7.59 -22.65
C SER A 634 -18.38 7.91 -23.71
N MET A 635 -17.16 7.39 -23.54
CA MET A 635 -16.09 7.46 -24.55
C MET A 635 -16.52 6.86 -25.90
N SER A 636 -17.34 5.80 -25.89
CA SER A 636 -17.90 5.21 -27.11
C SER A 636 -18.74 6.21 -27.91
N GLY A 637 -19.60 6.99 -27.23
CA GLY A 637 -20.40 8.02 -27.89
C GLY A 637 -19.57 9.15 -28.51
N LEU A 638 -18.38 9.44 -28.00
CA LEU A 638 -17.45 10.40 -28.62
C LEU A 638 -16.80 9.82 -29.88
N LEU A 639 -16.42 8.54 -29.85
CA LEU A 639 -15.82 7.85 -31.00
C LEU A 639 -16.84 7.64 -32.12
N ASP A 640 -18.08 7.27 -31.79
CA ASP A 640 -19.19 7.10 -32.74
C ASP A 640 -19.60 8.41 -33.42
N ALA A 641 -19.27 9.57 -32.82
CA ALA A 641 -19.52 10.88 -33.38
C ALA A 641 -18.46 11.32 -34.41
N ILE A 642 -17.36 10.57 -34.56
CA ILE A 642 -16.33 10.85 -35.56
C ILE A 642 -16.72 10.18 -36.88
N PRO A 643 -16.79 10.90 -38.02
CA PRO A 643 -17.09 10.29 -39.30
C PRO A 643 -16.08 9.20 -39.66
N GLU A 644 -16.54 8.00 -40.03
CA GLU A 644 -15.68 6.84 -40.35
C GLU A 644 -14.66 7.13 -41.47
N ASN A 645 -14.98 8.06 -42.39
CA ASN A 645 -14.13 8.47 -43.50
C ASN A 645 -13.56 9.89 -43.32
N GLN A 646 -13.33 10.33 -42.08
CA GLN A 646 -12.81 11.66 -41.79
C GLN A 646 -11.42 11.87 -42.42
N ARG A 647 -11.35 12.79 -43.39
CA ARG A 647 -10.09 13.20 -44.02
C ARG A 647 -9.35 14.20 -43.13
N ALA A 648 -8.04 14.33 -43.36
CA ALA A 648 -7.22 15.32 -42.69
C ALA A 648 -7.73 16.73 -42.99
N VAL A 649 -8.07 17.50 -41.95
CA VAL A 649 -8.61 18.85 -42.09
C VAL A 649 -7.45 19.85 -42.17
N PRO A 650 -7.31 20.62 -43.27
CA PRO A 650 -6.29 21.63 -43.38
C PRO A 650 -6.64 22.83 -42.49
N ILE A 651 -5.70 23.18 -41.60
CA ILE A 651 -5.81 24.30 -40.67
C ILE A 651 -4.96 25.46 -41.18
N ARG A 652 -5.56 26.66 -41.22
CA ARG A 652 -4.85 27.92 -41.48
C ARG A 652 -5.09 28.87 -40.32
N PHE A 653 -4.02 29.49 -39.82
CA PHE A 653 -4.09 30.43 -38.71
C PHE A 653 -4.49 31.82 -39.20
N LYS A 654 -5.37 32.50 -38.45
CA LYS A 654 -5.95 33.81 -38.80
C LYS A 654 -5.28 34.93 -38.02
N SER A 655 -5.36 34.91 -36.70
CA SER A 655 -4.74 35.92 -35.81
C SER A 655 -4.25 35.28 -34.52
N LEU A 656 -3.24 35.91 -33.92
CA LEU A 656 -2.76 35.61 -32.57
C LEU A 656 -3.45 36.59 -31.61
N ASP A 657 -4.21 36.07 -30.65
CA ASP A 657 -5.10 36.82 -29.80
C ASP A 657 -4.87 36.49 -28.31
N VAL A 658 -5.24 37.45 -27.44
CA VAL A 658 -5.22 37.30 -25.98
C VAL A 658 -6.65 37.08 -25.48
N GLY A 659 -6.82 36.15 -24.54
CA GLY A 659 -8.12 35.94 -23.90
C GLY A 659 -8.07 36.02 -22.38
N GLU A 660 -9.25 36.10 -21.79
CA GLU A 660 -9.41 36.29 -20.35
C GLU A 660 -9.36 34.99 -19.55
N LYS A 661 -9.69 33.86 -20.19
CA LYS A 661 -9.72 32.54 -19.54
C LYS A 661 -8.34 31.88 -19.60
N TYR A 662 -8.00 31.12 -18.57
CA TYR A 662 -6.72 30.42 -18.47
C TYR A 662 -6.41 29.53 -19.70
N PHE A 663 -7.36 28.73 -20.17
CA PHE A 663 -7.15 27.86 -21.34
C PHE A 663 -7.15 28.60 -22.69
N THR A 664 -7.49 29.88 -22.69
CA THR A 664 -7.47 30.74 -23.87
C THR A 664 -6.72 32.03 -23.55
N SER A 665 -5.65 31.96 -22.75
CA SER A 665 -4.92 33.19 -22.36
C SER A 665 -4.12 33.77 -23.51
N VAL A 666 -3.42 32.92 -24.27
CA VAL A 666 -2.80 33.28 -25.54
C VAL A 666 -3.11 32.17 -26.53
N TYR A 667 -3.82 32.50 -27.60
CA TYR A 667 -4.32 31.52 -28.55
C TYR A 667 -4.30 32.06 -29.97
N VAL A 668 -4.27 31.15 -30.94
CA VAL A 668 -4.35 31.46 -32.35
C VAL A 668 -5.72 31.08 -32.87
N THR A 669 -6.45 32.04 -33.42
CA THR A 669 -7.71 31.76 -34.12
C THR A 669 -7.43 31.07 -35.44
N VAL A 670 -8.30 30.14 -35.81
CA VAL A 670 -8.20 29.38 -37.05
C VAL A 670 -9.19 29.91 -38.07
N HIS A 671 -8.79 30.00 -39.34
CA HIS A 671 -9.71 30.26 -40.44
C HIS A 671 -10.74 29.14 -40.53
N THR A 672 -12.02 29.50 -40.52
CA THR A 672 -13.12 28.58 -40.76
C THR A 672 -13.10 28.12 -42.22
N THR A 673 -12.50 26.96 -42.49
CA THR A 673 -12.57 26.29 -43.79
C THR A 673 -13.87 25.51 -43.90
N ALA A 674 -14.36 25.28 -45.12
CA ALA A 674 -15.58 24.50 -45.35
C ALA A 674 -15.50 23.09 -44.72
N GLU A 675 -14.32 22.47 -44.77
CA GLU A 675 -14.08 21.14 -44.18
C GLU A 675 -14.12 21.16 -42.65
N LEU A 676 -13.51 22.18 -42.02
CA LEU A 676 -13.52 22.32 -40.56
C LEU A 676 -14.93 22.63 -40.04
N GLU A 677 -15.68 23.48 -40.74
CA GLU A 677 -17.05 23.80 -40.35
C GLU A 677 -18.00 22.64 -40.59
N ALA A 678 -17.84 21.86 -41.66
CA ALA A 678 -18.60 20.63 -41.89
C ALA A 678 -18.37 19.62 -40.74
N LEU A 679 -17.12 19.42 -40.32
CA LEU A 679 -16.81 18.55 -39.17
C LEU A 679 -17.43 19.10 -37.87
N ARG A 680 -17.33 20.40 -37.61
CA ARG A 680 -17.90 21.02 -36.40
C ARG A 680 -19.43 20.97 -36.41
N ALA A 681 -20.07 21.18 -37.55
CA ALA A 681 -21.52 21.04 -37.70
C ALA A 681 -21.97 19.59 -37.41
N HIS A 682 -21.24 18.60 -37.94
CA HIS A 682 -21.50 17.19 -37.64
C HIS A 682 -21.38 16.87 -36.15
N LEU A 683 -20.32 17.37 -35.49
CA LEU A 683 -20.13 17.17 -34.05
C LEU A 683 -21.22 17.87 -33.22
N ARG A 684 -21.68 19.07 -33.62
CA ARG A 684 -22.80 19.76 -32.95
C ARG A 684 -24.10 18.98 -33.07
N GLU A 685 -24.35 18.35 -34.22
CA GLU A 685 -25.53 17.50 -34.44
C GLU A 685 -25.48 16.24 -33.56
N ARG A 686 -24.32 15.59 -33.47
CA ARG A 686 -24.15 14.31 -32.76
C ARG A 686 -24.00 14.46 -31.23
N LEU A 687 -23.25 15.46 -30.77
CA LEU A 687 -22.87 15.64 -29.36
C LEU A 687 -23.63 16.79 -28.68
N GLY A 688 -24.34 17.61 -29.46
CA GLY A 688 -25.07 18.78 -29.00
C GLY A 688 -24.26 20.08 -29.12
N ALA A 689 -24.94 21.17 -29.47
CA ALA A 689 -24.32 22.46 -29.80
C ALA A 689 -23.44 23.04 -28.68
N GLN A 690 -23.76 22.78 -27.42
CA GLN A 690 -23.01 23.30 -26.25
C GLN A 690 -21.65 22.63 -26.03
N THR A 691 -21.39 21.50 -26.70
CA THR A 691 -20.14 20.73 -26.55
C THR A 691 -19.04 21.19 -27.51
N VAL A 692 -19.40 21.89 -28.59
CA VAL A 692 -18.46 22.36 -29.62
C VAL A 692 -18.18 23.84 -29.40
N PRO A 693 -16.92 24.26 -29.14
CA PRO A 693 -16.59 25.68 -28.93
C PRO A 693 -17.03 26.55 -30.10
N ASN A 694 -17.57 27.75 -29.86
CA ASN A 694 -18.07 28.63 -30.94
C ASN A 694 -16.99 29.05 -31.94
N ILE A 695 -15.77 29.29 -31.46
CA ILE A 695 -14.63 29.75 -32.26
C ILE A 695 -13.56 28.65 -32.27
N PRO A 696 -13.13 28.16 -33.45
CA PRO A 696 -12.01 27.24 -33.54
C PRO A 696 -10.71 27.99 -33.23
N HIS A 697 -9.99 27.53 -32.22
CA HIS A 697 -8.73 28.12 -31.80
C HIS A 697 -7.74 27.05 -31.34
N MET A 698 -6.46 27.38 -31.41
CA MET A 698 -5.37 26.60 -30.84
C MET A 698 -4.71 27.42 -29.73
N SER A 699 -4.73 26.91 -28.51
CA SER A 699 -4.06 27.59 -27.41
C SER A 699 -2.54 27.42 -27.53
N LEU A 700 -1.79 28.49 -27.30
CA LEU A 700 -0.33 28.48 -27.30
C LEU A 700 0.23 28.48 -25.87
N TYR A 701 -0.36 29.28 -24.99
CA TYR A 701 0.06 29.41 -23.60
C TYR A 701 -1.15 29.46 -22.67
N TYR A 702 -1.01 28.79 -21.52
CA TYR A 702 -1.90 28.93 -20.37
C TYR A 702 -1.17 29.76 -19.31
N ILE A 703 -1.56 31.02 -19.18
CA ILE A 703 -0.92 32.02 -18.32
C ILE A 703 -1.89 32.33 -17.20
N ASP A 704 -1.41 32.19 -15.97
CA ASP A 704 -2.19 32.40 -14.76
C ASP A 704 -2.75 33.84 -14.72
N GLU A 705 -3.82 34.05 -13.97
CA GLU A 705 -4.37 35.40 -13.79
C GLU A 705 -3.40 36.29 -13.01
N SER A 706 -2.54 35.70 -12.16
CA SER A 706 -1.46 36.44 -11.48
C SER A 706 -0.50 37.11 -12.45
N ASP A 707 -0.32 36.52 -13.64
CA ASP A 707 0.66 36.93 -14.65
C ASP A 707 -0.04 37.50 -15.89
N ARG A 708 -1.25 38.07 -15.73
CA ARG A 708 -2.07 38.57 -16.85
C ARG A 708 -1.29 39.52 -17.78
N GLN A 709 -0.38 40.33 -17.24
CA GLN A 709 0.46 41.26 -17.99
C GLN A 709 1.41 40.56 -18.98
N GLU A 710 1.80 39.31 -18.71
CA GLU A 710 2.66 38.53 -19.62
C GLU A 710 1.94 38.10 -20.90
N ARG A 711 0.60 38.02 -20.89
CA ARG A 711 -0.19 37.62 -22.07
C ARG A 711 0.05 38.56 -23.25
N GLU A 712 0.02 39.87 -23.01
CA GLU A 712 0.22 40.89 -24.05
C GLU A 712 1.67 40.95 -24.52
N LYS A 713 2.63 40.82 -23.61
CA LYS A 713 4.07 40.81 -23.95
C LYS A 713 4.40 39.67 -24.90
N ILE A 714 3.93 38.46 -24.61
CA ILE A 714 4.18 37.28 -25.44
C ILE A 714 3.57 37.45 -26.83
N VAL A 715 2.37 38.03 -26.93
CA VAL A 715 1.77 38.29 -28.24
C VAL A 715 2.61 39.29 -29.05
N GLN A 716 3.16 40.33 -28.42
CA GLN A 716 4.06 41.28 -29.09
C GLN A 716 5.38 40.63 -29.54
N GLU A 717 5.90 39.68 -28.78
CA GLU A 717 7.15 38.99 -29.12
C GLU A 717 6.99 37.91 -30.19
N LEU A 718 5.77 37.37 -30.35
CA LEU A 718 5.45 36.34 -31.35
C LEU A 718 4.93 36.90 -32.68
N GLN A 719 4.55 38.18 -32.73
CA GLN A 719 4.21 38.92 -33.95
C GLN A 719 5.46 39.43 -34.65
#